data_AF-A0A7G9Z103-F1
#
_entry.id   AF-A0A7G9Z103-F1
#
_cell.length_a   1.000
_cell.length_b   1.000
_cell.length_c   1.000
_cell.angle_alpha   90.00
_cell.angle_beta   90.00
_cell.angle_gamma   90.00
#
_symmetry.space_group_name_H-M   'P 1'
#
loop_
_entity.id
_entity.type
_entity.pdbx_description
1 polymer ?
#
loop_
_entity_poly.entity_id
_entity_poly.type
_entity_poly.pdbx_seq_one_letter_code
_entity_poly.pdbx_strand_id
1 'polypeptide(L)'
;MQTRAMAEKRKRKITVLTLLILVLMFLSPASAGGVRHQIYSEASSSDEGIHSFFSDILEEAGNCMDKFLEESPDADKFASSLESEIKLTEEESRFYAAKGIESNVSSVLSPFCSLSGGIKKITLFQVVFLTNYETLKNESDYEAYVRARIAVVKMRTGADGINCSLDGIEPIELWNETSILLFNVSELRDKLKDVYALIDHYEKLLEKYEIEAPAFEEYLLVVVVTDEHPFLYEEIMIYVYARNVTSLSLVIGNATYELKNQTEQTKRYSFEEPGEYEIYAEAITSDGKIIKSNIVKVYVSKIPTFIVLSSKYAALVNEDVKIAGLLVDYYNEPLHGANVTVKAGDEETELTTDRSENFVFDGTRSSEGVLNVSAFYPGNNTYKSSSANISIFFSRFPVSLHIEADETHINVNETANFTGYVYGVNPNYTVPLIIFVNDTRVKTLTAEKDFNFSLFFSSPGTYEVYAFFPGDSLFKPAKSNVVKITVTKKAEVLGDKRGEEIINIYREFDILFYLLLILVAIVSFFVGLHARTLKRKLHASGERLHILRSKLHVFKEKILTPMASLFASLYTRTLKDKIHTLRGKMHVFIEKTFAPIASILTVIYARVFKGKFHAFSKSKNKLRALMQKKRTEQNKTIENLRIDVAEEEVEKEKERYEEVSEVNILEGVDLEGAYKLLFDTIVDKYSFKKNLTPRELLETIKKKKEPFTEMLEGVTEIYEKAVYGNIEPMDGEEESYFKRIEEILRYFKG
;
A
#
# COMPACT_ATOMS: atom_id res chain seq x y z
N MET A 1 -38.74 -2.85 -24.67
CA MET A 1 -39.04 -2.92 -23.23
C MET A 1 -37.76 -2.98 -22.36
N GLN A 2 -36.70 -3.69 -22.80
CA GLN A 2 -35.45 -3.87 -22.05
C GLN A 2 -34.55 -2.63 -21.90
N THR A 3 -34.53 -1.70 -22.85
CA THR A 3 -33.69 -0.48 -22.78
C THR A 3 -34.22 0.58 -21.80
N ARG A 4 -35.52 0.55 -21.48
CA ARG A 4 -36.13 1.38 -20.41
C ARG A 4 -35.75 0.86 -19.03
N ALA A 5 -35.79 -0.47 -18.85
CA ALA A 5 -35.37 -1.11 -17.60
C ALA A 5 -33.89 -0.84 -17.30
N MET A 6 -33.00 -0.82 -18.30
CA MET A 6 -31.57 -0.56 -18.09
C MET A 6 -31.23 0.89 -17.72
N ALA A 7 -31.89 1.87 -18.33
CA ALA A 7 -31.66 3.30 -18.02
C ALA A 7 -32.25 3.70 -16.66
N GLU A 8 -33.39 3.11 -16.29
CA GLU A 8 -34.03 3.30 -14.98
C GLU A 8 -33.22 2.61 -13.88
N LYS A 9 -32.58 1.47 -14.18
CA LYS A 9 -31.62 0.79 -13.29
C LYS A 9 -30.31 1.58 -13.12
N ARG A 10 -29.79 2.24 -14.17
CA ARG A 10 -28.60 3.13 -14.08
C ARG A 10 -28.88 4.41 -13.30
N LYS A 11 -30.03 5.06 -13.52
CA LYS A 11 -30.43 6.23 -12.73
C LYS A 11 -30.71 5.87 -11.27
N ARG A 12 -31.41 4.76 -10.99
CA ARG A 12 -31.56 4.24 -9.62
C ARG A 12 -30.21 3.96 -8.97
N LYS A 13 -29.26 3.35 -9.69
CA LYS A 13 -27.91 3.10 -9.16
C LYS A 13 -27.16 4.39 -8.83
N ILE A 14 -27.20 5.41 -9.69
CA ILE A 14 -26.55 6.70 -9.42
C ILE A 14 -27.24 7.42 -8.26
N THR A 15 -28.58 7.44 -8.21
CA THR A 15 -29.33 8.08 -7.13
C THR A 15 -29.15 7.37 -5.80
N VAL A 16 -29.12 6.02 -5.79
CA VAL A 16 -28.83 5.22 -4.60
C VAL A 16 -27.38 5.41 -4.17
N LEU A 17 -26.42 5.51 -5.08
CA LEU A 17 -25.02 5.78 -4.75
C LEU A 17 -24.84 7.18 -4.16
N THR A 18 -25.47 8.21 -4.73
CA THR A 18 -25.46 9.56 -4.12
C THR A 18 -26.18 9.61 -2.79
N LEU A 19 -27.28 8.86 -2.62
CA LEU A 19 -28.00 8.78 -1.36
C LEU A 19 -27.20 7.99 -0.32
N LEU A 20 -26.47 6.95 -0.72
CA LEU A 20 -25.57 6.17 0.12
C LEU A 20 -24.37 7.01 0.55
N ILE A 21 -23.80 7.83 -0.35
CA ILE A 21 -22.73 8.80 -0.01
C ILE A 21 -23.26 9.87 0.94
N LEU A 22 -24.47 10.39 0.72
CA LEU A 22 -25.09 11.35 1.63
C LEU A 22 -25.38 10.71 2.99
N VAL A 23 -25.92 9.49 3.00
CA VAL A 23 -26.22 8.73 4.22
C VAL A 23 -24.92 8.32 4.91
N LEU A 24 -23.83 8.02 4.21
CA LEU A 24 -22.49 7.82 4.78
C LEU A 24 -21.92 9.12 5.35
N MET A 25 -22.19 10.28 4.75
CA MET A 25 -21.83 11.59 5.31
C MET A 25 -22.69 11.98 6.54
N PHE A 26 -23.91 11.44 6.67
CA PHE A 26 -24.79 11.67 7.81
C PHE A 26 -24.73 10.56 8.88
N LEU A 27 -24.24 9.36 8.54
CA LEU A 27 -23.99 8.23 9.43
C LEU A 27 -22.52 8.14 9.85
N SER A 28 -21.60 8.82 9.17
CA SER A 28 -20.31 9.15 9.77
C SER A 28 -20.61 10.00 11.00
N PRO A 29 -20.23 9.57 12.21
CA PRO A 29 -20.51 10.30 13.44
C PRO A 29 -19.57 11.52 13.48
N ALA A 30 -19.86 12.52 12.65
CA ALA A 30 -19.11 13.77 12.56
C ALA A 30 -19.73 14.86 13.47
N SER A 31 -20.68 14.52 14.35
CA SER A 31 -21.32 15.47 15.27
C SER A 31 -21.63 14.90 16.66
N ALA A 32 -20.83 13.94 17.12
CA ALA A 32 -20.76 13.58 18.54
C ALA A 32 -19.27 13.46 18.88
N GLY A 33 -18.82 14.22 19.89
CA GLY A 33 -17.41 14.48 20.16
C GLY A 33 -16.59 13.24 20.50
N GLY A 34 -15.99 12.65 19.47
CA GLY A 34 -14.91 11.67 19.59
C GLY A 34 -13.77 12.14 18.70
N VAL A 35 -12.68 12.58 19.34
CA VAL A 35 -11.41 12.89 18.69
C VAL A 35 -10.98 11.65 17.90
N ARG A 36 -10.93 11.74 16.57
CA ARG A 36 -10.57 10.59 15.70
C ARG A 36 -9.24 10.72 14.98
N HIS A 37 -8.46 11.73 15.34
CA HIS A 37 -7.02 11.70 15.17
C HIS A 37 -6.48 12.24 16.48
N GLN A 38 -6.11 11.36 17.41
CA GLN A 38 -5.05 11.74 18.32
C GLN A 38 -3.87 12.11 17.43
N ILE A 39 -3.21 13.22 17.75
CA ILE A 39 -1.89 13.48 17.18
C ILE A 39 -1.09 12.21 17.47
N TYR A 40 -0.36 11.65 16.51
CA TYR A 40 0.35 10.37 16.70
C TYR A 40 1.19 10.36 18.00
N SER A 41 1.74 11.52 18.39
CA SER A 41 2.46 11.74 19.65
C SER A 41 1.61 11.69 20.93
N GLU A 42 0.29 11.64 20.82
CA GLU A 42 -0.69 11.60 21.92
C GLU A 42 -1.50 10.29 21.92
N ALA A 43 -1.28 9.40 20.95
CA ALA A 43 -1.87 8.07 20.94
C ALA A 43 -1.17 7.19 21.98
N SER A 44 -1.95 6.48 22.79
CA SER A 44 -1.42 5.48 23.72
C SER A 44 -0.82 4.31 22.93
N SER A 45 0.36 3.84 23.35
CA SER A 45 0.97 2.65 22.78
C SER A 45 0.13 1.43 23.16
N SER A 46 -0.29 0.66 22.15
CA SER A 46 -1.04 -0.59 22.30
C SER A 46 -0.45 -1.67 21.41
N ASP A 47 -0.19 -2.82 22.01
CA ASP A 47 0.32 -4.03 21.35
C ASP A 47 -0.81 -4.98 20.91
N GLU A 48 -2.08 -4.55 20.99
CA GLU A 48 -3.23 -5.41 20.65
C GLU A 48 -3.16 -5.93 19.21
N GLY A 49 -2.67 -5.13 18.27
CA GLY A 49 -2.46 -5.56 16.88
C GLY A 49 -1.36 -6.61 16.74
N ILE A 50 -0.28 -6.49 17.52
CA ILE A 50 0.82 -7.45 17.58
C ILE A 50 0.28 -8.77 18.14
N HIS A 51 -0.41 -8.70 19.27
CA HIS A 51 -1.02 -9.86 19.91
C HIS A 51 -2.01 -10.59 19.00
N SER A 52 -2.89 -9.86 18.31
CA SER A 52 -3.85 -10.45 17.37
C SER A 52 -3.14 -11.17 16.22
N PHE A 53 -2.20 -10.50 15.56
CA PHE A 53 -1.48 -11.08 14.42
C PHE A 53 -0.74 -12.36 14.83
N PHE A 54 0.04 -12.31 15.90
CA PHE A 54 0.79 -13.50 16.34
C PHE A 54 -0.09 -14.58 16.94
N SER A 55 -1.29 -14.25 17.45
CA SER A 55 -2.27 -15.26 17.84
C SER A 55 -2.83 -16.01 16.63
N ASP A 56 -3.08 -15.33 15.50
CA ASP A 56 -3.48 -15.96 14.25
C ASP A 56 -2.38 -16.90 13.73
N ILE A 57 -1.10 -16.50 13.86
CA ILE A 57 0.06 -17.35 13.53
C ILE A 57 0.11 -18.61 14.41
N LEU A 58 -0.24 -18.53 15.70
CA LEU A 58 -0.35 -19.73 16.56
C LEU A 58 -1.46 -20.67 16.11
N GLU A 59 -2.60 -20.15 15.65
CA GLU A 59 -3.68 -20.96 15.09
C GLU A 59 -3.22 -21.66 13.80
N GLU A 60 -2.53 -20.95 12.90
CA GLU A 60 -1.99 -21.54 11.68
C GLU A 60 -0.90 -22.59 11.95
N ALA A 61 -0.03 -22.34 12.93
CA ALA A 61 0.92 -23.34 13.44
C ALA A 61 0.19 -24.61 13.93
N GLY A 62 -0.92 -24.43 14.65
CA GLY A 62 -1.77 -25.54 15.11
C GLY A 62 -2.36 -26.34 13.96
N ASN A 63 -2.79 -25.67 12.88
CA ASN A 63 -3.30 -26.32 11.68
C ASN A 63 -2.20 -27.09 10.93
N CYS A 64 -0.98 -26.58 10.88
CA CYS A 64 0.16 -27.28 10.29
C CYS A 64 0.52 -28.55 11.07
N MET A 65 0.47 -28.50 12.40
CA MET A 65 0.68 -29.68 13.24
C MET A 65 -0.41 -30.73 13.04
N ASP A 66 -1.67 -30.34 12.86
CA ASP A 66 -2.75 -31.27 12.51
C ASP A 66 -2.46 -31.98 11.17
N LYS A 67 -1.98 -31.24 10.17
CA LYS A 67 -1.60 -31.82 8.87
C LYS A 67 -0.47 -32.83 8.99
N PHE A 68 0.52 -32.57 9.84
CA PHE A 68 1.58 -33.53 10.16
C PHE A 68 1.00 -34.79 10.83
N LEU A 69 0.13 -34.62 11.84
CA LEU A 69 -0.50 -35.74 12.55
C LEU A 69 -1.41 -36.60 11.64
N GLU A 70 -2.03 -35.96 10.64
CA GLU A 70 -2.81 -36.62 9.59
C GLU A 70 -1.94 -37.31 8.52
N GLU A 71 -0.61 -37.21 8.59
CA GLU A 71 0.34 -37.64 7.54
C GLU A 71 -0.02 -37.08 6.16
N SER A 72 -0.48 -35.82 6.12
CA SER A 72 -0.96 -35.18 4.90
C SER A 72 0.18 -34.94 3.91
N PRO A 73 0.02 -35.28 2.61
CA PRO A 73 1.05 -35.04 1.60
C PRO A 73 1.34 -33.55 1.35
N ASP A 74 0.41 -32.67 1.72
CA ASP A 74 0.55 -31.21 1.57
C ASP A 74 1.14 -30.53 2.83
N ALA A 75 1.44 -31.27 3.90
CA ALA A 75 1.84 -30.68 5.19
C ALA A 75 3.07 -29.76 5.09
N ASP A 76 4.10 -30.17 4.34
CA ASP A 76 5.31 -29.36 4.09
C ASP A 76 5.02 -28.04 3.36
N LYS A 77 4.04 -28.05 2.44
CA LYS A 77 3.62 -26.85 1.72
C LYS A 77 2.97 -25.82 2.65
N PHE A 78 2.09 -26.25 3.54
CA PHE A 78 1.48 -25.36 4.54
C PHE A 78 2.53 -24.82 5.51
N ALA A 79 3.41 -25.69 6.03
CA ALA A 79 4.49 -25.26 6.92
C ALA A 79 5.47 -24.28 6.24
N SER A 80 5.76 -24.47 4.96
CA SER A 80 6.59 -23.55 4.17
C SER A 80 5.93 -22.18 3.98
N SER A 81 4.60 -22.14 3.83
CA SER A 81 3.84 -20.88 3.76
C SER A 81 3.94 -20.11 5.08
N LEU A 82 3.70 -20.80 6.20
CA LEU A 82 3.81 -20.23 7.55
C LEU A 82 5.22 -19.66 7.81
N GLU A 83 6.28 -20.41 7.48
CA GLU A 83 7.65 -19.94 7.66
C GLU A 83 7.94 -18.70 6.80
N SER A 84 7.41 -18.65 5.57
CA SER A 84 7.59 -17.52 4.66
C SER A 84 6.89 -16.26 5.17
N GLU A 85 5.70 -16.38 5.74
CA GLU A 85 4.96 -15.25 6.31
C GLU A 85 5.70 -14.62 7.51
N ILE A 86 6.25 -15.46 8.39
CA ILE A 86 7.02 -14.99 9.55
C ILE A 86 8.34 -14.36 9.11
N LYS A 87 9.05 -14.93 8.13
CA LYS A 87 10.27 -14.33 7.55
C LYS A 87 10.00 -12.95 6.94
N LEU A 88 8.89 -12.80 6.22
CA LEU A 88 8.48 -11.51 5.68
C LEU A 88 8.22 -10.50 6.80
N THR A 89 7.55 -10.92 7.88
CA THR A 89 7.30 -10.06 9.04
C THR A 89 8.61 -9.66 9.73
N GLU A 90 9.59 -10.55 9.79
CA GLU A 90 10.92 -10.26 10.32
C GLU A 90 11.68 -9.22 9.47
N GLU A 91 11.64 -9.36 8.15
CA GLU A 91 12.19 -8.39 7.21
C GLU A 91 11.51 -7.02 7.31
N GLU A 92 10.17 -6.98 7.37
CA GLU A 92 9.41 -5.75 7.54
C GLU A 92 9.70 -5.09 8.89
N SER A 93 9.80 -5.86 9.98
CA SER A 93 10.16 -5.35 11.30
C SER A 93 11.53 -4.69 11.29
N ARG A 94 12.54 -5.34 10.69
CA ARG A 94 13.88 -4.75 10.49
C ARG A 94 13.83 -3.48 9.65
N PHE A 95 13.05 -3.49 8.57
CA PHE A 95 12.89 -2.33 7.68
C PHE A 95 12.30 -1.13 8.42
N TYR A 96 11.22 -1.31 9.18
CA TYR A 96 10.58 -0.21 9.92
C TYR A 96 11.43 0.28 11.10
N ALA A 97 12.12 -0.61 11.80
CA ALA A 97 13.09 -0.23 12.83
C ALA A 97 14.19 0.67 12.25
N ALA A 98 14.70 0.36 11.06
CA ALA A 98 15.66 1.22 10.35
C ALA A 98 15.09 2.61 10.00
N LYS A 99 13.77 2.76 9.88
CA LYS A 99 13.11 4.05 9.69
C LYS A 99 12.82 4.80 11.00
N GLY A 100 13.33 4.30 12.12
CA GLY A 100 13.09 4.89 13.44
C GLY A 100 11.69 4.64 13.98
N ILE A 101 10.97 3.64 13.45
CA ILE A 101 9.69 3.19 14.00
C ILE A 101 10.00 2.11 15.03
N GLU A 102 9.91 2.49 16.30
CA GLU A 102 10.03 1.55 17.42
C GLU A 102 8.76 0.70 17.51
N SER A 103 8.93 -0.62 17.52
CA SER A 103 7.82 -1.57 17.64
C SER A 103 8.26 -2.79 18.46
N ASN A 104 7.37 -3.23 19.35
CA ASN A 104 7.57 -4.43 20.15
C ASN A 104 7.57 -5.72 19.31
N VAL A 105 7.19 -5.67 18.02
CA VAL A 105 7.20 -6.83 17.10
C VAL A 105 8.57 -7.52 17.10
N SER A 106 9.67 -6.76 17.14
CA SER A 106 11.03 -7.29 17.17
C SER A 106 11.29 -8.23 18.36
N SER A 107 10.73 -7.92 19.52
CA SER A 107 10.85 -8.75 20.73
C SER A 107 10.00 -10.03 20.67
N VAL A 108 8.95 -10.04 19.84
CA VAL A 108 8.04 -11.18 19.68
C VAL A 108 8.53 -12.15 18.61
N LEU A 109 9.20 -11.66 17.56
CA LEU A 109 9.51 -12.44 16.36
C LEU A 109 10.39 -13.67 16.58
N SER A 110 11.44 -13.56 17.39
CA SER A 110 12.47 -14.61 17.55
C SER A 110 11.90 -16.00 17.86
N PRO A 111 11.06 -16.17 18.90
CA PRO A 111 10.49 -17.49 19.18
C PRO A 111 9.45 -17.95 18.14
N PHE A 112 8.80 -17.04 17.40
CA PHE A 112 7.90 -17.39 16.30
C PHE A 112 8.64 -17.84 15.02
N CYS A 113 9.80 -17.25 14.73
CA CYS A 113 10.70 -17.74 13.67
C CYS A 113 11.15 -19.18 13.98
N SER A 114 11.51 -19.43 15.24
CA SER A 114 11.92 -20.77 15.71
C SER A 114 10.77 -21.78 15.64
N LEU A 115 9.55 -21.35 16.00
CA LEU A 115 8.33 -22.17 15.93
C LEU A 115 8.05 -22.65 14.50
N SER A 116 7.99 -21.72 13.54
CA SER A 116 7.69 -22.07 12.14
C SER A 116 8.80 -22.91 11.51
N GLY A 117 10.07 -22.62 11.82
CA GLY A 117 11.20 -23.45 11.40
C GLY A 117 11.12 -24.88 11.93
N GLY A 118 10.71 -25.06 13.21
CA GLY A 118 10.47 -26.37 13.80
C GLY A 118 9.33 -27.14 13.11
N ILE A 119 8.21 -26.47 12.82
CA ILE A 119 7.06 -27.07 12.12
C ILE A 119 7.42 -27.49 10.68
N LYS A 120 8.15 -26.64 9.96
CA LYS A 120 8.67 -26.99 8.64
C LYS A 120 9.61 -28.18 8.71
N LYS A 121 10.49 -28.22 9.70
CA LYS A 121 11.41 -29.35 9.90
C LYS A 121 10.65 -30.66 10.11
N ILE A 122 9.65 -30.71 11.00
CA ILE A 122 8.91 -31.97 11.22
C ILE A 122 8.16 -32.43 9.96
N THR A 123 7.52 -31.52 9.23
CA THR A 123 6.72 -31.86 8.03
C THR A 123 7.60 -32.29 6.86
N LEU A 124 8.69 -31.57 6.58
CA LEU A 124 9.66 -31.93 5.55
C LEU A 124 10.22 -33.33 5.78
N PHE A 125 10.68 -33.61 7.00
CA PHE A 125 11.29 -34.91 7.31
C PHE A 125 10.27 -36.03 7.46
N GLN A 126 8.98 -35.76 7.68
CA GLN A 126 7.94 -36.78 7.56
C GLN A 126 7.84 -37.33 6.14
N VAL A 127 7.88 -36.45 5.13
CA VAL A 127 7.86 -36.86 3.72
C VAL A 127 9.07 -37.74 3.40
N VAL A 128 10.25 -37.34 3.89
CA VAL A 128 11.48 -38.13 3.76
C VAL A 128 11.33 -39.49 4.43
N PHE A 129 10.82 -39.53 5.66
CA PHE A 129 10.60 -40.78 6.39
C PHE A 129 9.64 -41.71 5.65
N LEU A 130 8.43 -41.25 5.31
CA LEU A 130 7.40 -42.08 4.68
C LEU A 130 7.86 -42.65 3.33
N THR A 131 8.54 -41.83 2.52
CA THR A 131 9.08 -42.26 1.23
C THR A 131 10.13 -43.37 1.40
N ASN A 132 11.10 -43.17 2.29
CA ASN A 132 12.18 -44.14 2.49
C ASN A 132 11.72 -45.37 3.27
N TYR A 133 10.74 -45.24 4.16
CA TYR A 133 10.17 -46.36 4.89
C TYR A 133 9.41 -47.31 3.95
N GLU A 134 8.71 -46.78 2.95
CA GLU A 134 8.03 -47.62 1.94
C GLU A 134 9.05 -48.36 1.06
N THR A 135 10.15 -47.72 0.65
CA THR A 135 11.27 -48.40 -0.02
C THR A 135 11.88 -49.48 0.86
N LEU A 136 12.18 -49.17 2.13
CA LEU A 136 12.75 -50.10 3.10
C LEU A 136 11.87 -51.35 3.28
N LYS A 137 10.55 -51.16 3.38
CA LYS A 137 9.57 -52.25 3.54
C LYS A 137 9.52 -53.18 2.33
N ASN A 138 9.76 -52.65 1.13
CA ASN A 138 9.65 -53.40 -0.12
C ASN A 138 10.99 -54.05 -0.54
N GLU A 139 12.11 -53.35 -0.33
CA GLU A 139 13.41 -53.70 -0.89
C GLU A 139 14.46 -54.06 0.17
N SER A 140 14.20 -53.81 1.46
CA SER A 140 15.18 -54.02 2.55
C SER A 140 16.49 -53.23 2.35
N ASP A 141 16.39 -52.05 1.72
CA ASP A 141 17.53 -51.22 1.35
C ASP A 141 18.15 -50.46 2.53
N TYR A 142 19.48 -50.54 2.67
CA TYR A 142 20.23 -49.91 3.76
C TYR A 142 20.24 -48.39 3.67
N GLU A 143 20.37 -47.84 2.47
CA GLU A 143 20.39 -46.39 2.27
C GLU A 143 19.02 -45.79 2.63
N ALA A 144 17.93 -46.45 2.26
CA ALA A 144 16.58 -46.10 2.68
C ALA A 144 16.43 -46.13 4.21
N TYR A 145 17.00 -47.12 4.89
CA TYR A 145 17.03 -47.16 6.35
C TYR A 145 17.78 -45.95 6.95
N VAL A 146 18.98 -45.66 6.44
CA VAL A 146 19.79 -44.51 6.90
C VAL A 146 19.00 -43.21 6.74
N ARG A 147 18.37 -42.99 5.59
CA ARG A 147 17.55 -41.81 5.32
C ARG A 147 16.32 -41.72 6.22
N ALA A 148 15.63 -42.83 6.45
CA ALA A 148 14.49 -42.87 7.36
C ALA A 148 14.92 -42.58 8.81
N ARG A 149 16.07 -43.13 9.26
CA ARG A 149 16.62 -42.86 10.60
C ARG A 149 17.02 -41.39 10.76
N ILE A 150 17.69 -40.80 9.75
CA ILE A 150 18.01 -39.37 9.73
C ILE A 150 16.73 -38.55 9.86
N ALA A 151 15.69 -38.90 9.10
CA ALA A 151 14.42 -38.19 9.14
C ALA A 151 13.77 -38.22 10.53
N VAL A 152 13.76 -39.37 11.22
CA VAL A 152 13.21 -39.46 12.60
C VAL A 152 13.95 -38.54 13.57
N VAL A 153 15.29 -38.53 13.54
CA VAL A 153 16.09 -37.63 14.38
C VAL A 153 15.79 -36.16 14.06
N LYS A 154 15.73 -35.80 12.77
CA LYS A 154 15.43 -34.42 12.37
C LYS A 154 14.01 -34.01 12.76
N MET A 155 13.02 -34.90 12.67
CA MET A 155 11.67 -34.66 13.20
C MET A 155 11.70 -34.44 14.71
N ARG A 156 12.44 -35.26 15.48
CA ARG A 156 12.58 -35.08 16.93
C ARG A 156 13.16 -33.70 17.26
N THR A 157 14.22 -33.30 16.55
CA THR A 157 14.84 -31.97 16.77
C THR A 157 13.91 -30.82 16.37
N GLY A 158 13.08 -31.00 15.35
CA GLY A 158 12.04 -30.04 14.99
C GLY A 158 10.99 -29.90 16.09
N ALA A 159 10.53 -31.02 16.65
CA ALA A 159 9.57 -31.04 17.76
C ALA A 159 10.15 -30.42 19.04
N ASP A 160 11.42 -30.70 19.36
CA ASP A 160 12.13 -30.07 20.48
C ASP A 160 12.26 -28.55 20.27
N GLY A 161 12.56 -28.12 19.04
CA GLY A 161 12.59 -26.70 18.65
C GLY A 161 11.23 -26.02 18.81
N ILE A 162 10.14 -26.69 18.43
CA ILE A 162 8.77 -26.22 18.70
C ILE A 162 8.57 -26.08 20.21
N ASN A 163 8.93 -27.08 21.01
CA ASN A 163 8.75 -27.05 22.46
C ASN A 163 9.46 -25.85 23.11
N CYS A 164 10.73 -25.62 22.76
CA CYS A 164 11.51 -24.49 23.25
C CYS A 164 10.94 -23.15 22.77
N SER A 165 10.43 -23.10 21.53
CA SER A 165 9.78 -21.90 21.00
C SER A 165 8.54 -21.54 21.82
N LEU A 166 7.69 -22.53 22.14
CA LEU A 166 6.53 -22.32 22.99
C LEU A 166 6.92 -21.86 24.41
N ASP A 167 8.05 -22.34 24.97
CA ASP A 167 8.59 -21.85 26.25
C ASP A 167 8.99 -20.37 26.18
N GLY A 168 9.44 -19.91 25.00
CA GLY A 168 9.78 -18.51 24.74
C GLY A 168 8.56 -17.62 24.45
N ILE A 169 7.48 -18.17 23.86
CA ILE A 169 6.26 -17.42 23.52
C ILE A 169 5.37 -17.18 24.75
N GLU A 170 5.19 -18.20 25.58
CA GLU A 170 4.31 -18.18 26.74
C GLU A 170 4.54 -17.00 27.73
N PRO A 171 5.79 -16.62 28.07
CA PRO A 171 6.04 -15.51 29.00
C PRO A 171 6.00 -14.12 28.35
N ILE A 172 5.73 -13.98 27.05
CA ILE A 172 5.72 -12.67 26.39
C ILE A 172 4.52 -11.85 26.90
N GLU A 173 4.82 -10.70 27.49
CA GLU A 173 3.83 -9.74 27.99
C GLU A 173 3.65 -8.59 27.00
N LEU A 174 2.44 -8.44 26.47
CA LEU A 174 2.04 -7.32 25.60
C LEU A 174 1.00 -6.45 26.31
N TRP A 175 0.89 -5.16 25.96
CA TRP A 175 -0.01 -4.24 26.67
C TRP A 175 -1.07 -3.61 25.75
N ASN A 176 -2.35 -3.70 26.11
CA ASN A 176 -3.46 -3.11 25.35
C ASN A 176 -4.09 -1.87 26.02
N GLU A 177 -3.27 -1.08 26.73
CA GLU A 177 -3.68 0.09 27.52
C GLU A 177 -4.45 -0.20 28.81
N THR A 178 -5.10 -1.36 28.90
CA THR A 178 -5.98 -1.73 30.03
C THR A 178 -5.52 -2.97 30.78
N SER A 179 -4.83 -3.89 30.11
CA SER A 179 -4.43 -5.18 30.65
C SER A 179 -3.21 -5.75 29.92
N ILE A 180 -2.51 -6.66 30.60
CA ILE A 180 -1.47 -7.48 29.99
C ILE A 180 -2.15 -8.55 29.14
N LEU A 181 -1.72 -8.66 27.89
CA LEU A 181 -2.07 -9.69 26.94
C LEU A 181 -0.95 -10.74 26.94
N LEU A 182 -1.34 -12.01 27.06
CA LEU A 182 -0.45 -13.17 27.00
C LEU A 182 -0.86 -14.04 25.81
N PHE A 183 0.11 -14.74 25.21
CA PHE A 183 -0.19 -15.75 24.21
C PHE A 183 -0.69 -17.04 24.85
N ASN A 184 -1.70 -17.65 24.25
CA ASN A 184 -2.16 -18.96 24.67
C ASN A 184 -1.52 -20.05 23.81
N VAL A 185 -0.61 -20.82 24.40
CA VAL A 185 0.10 -21.93 23.74
C VAL A 185 -0.44 -23.31 24.12
N SER A 186 -1.51 -23.41 24.92
CA SER A 186 -1.95 -24.69 25.50
C SER A 186 -2.35 -25.73 24.46
N GLU A 187 -3.04 -25.30 23.39
CA GLU A 187 -3.46 -26.20 22.31
C GLU A 187 -2.26 -26.79 21.57
N LEU A 188 -1.27 -25.94 21.24
CA LEU A 188 -0.03 -26.36 20.59
C LEU A 188 0.76 -27.33 21.46
N ARG A 189 0.81 -27.10 22.78
CA ARG A 189 1.45 -28.02 23.74
C ARG A 189 0.79 -29.40 23.74
N ASP A 190 -0.53 -29.45 23.67
CA ASP A 190 -1.26 -30.71 23.64
C ASP A 190 -1.01 -31.44 22.32
N LYS A 191 -1.12 -30.76 21.18
CA LYS A 191 -0.78 -31.31 19.86
C LYS A 191 0.68 -31.79 19.79
N LEU A 192 1.61 -31.09 20.44
CA LEU A 192 3.02 -31.46 20.46
C LEU A 192 3.27 -32.82 21.14
N LYS A 193 2.45 -33.20 22.13
CA LYS A 193 2.51 -34.54 22.73
C LYS A 193 2.17 -35.62 21.71
N ASP A 194 1.17 -35.37 20.87
CA ASP A 194 0.78 -36.29 19.80
C ASP A 194 1.85 -36.34 18.71
N VAL A 195 2.49 -35.20 18.40
CA VAL A 195 3.64 -35.14 17.47
C VAL A 195 4.77 -36.03 17.97
N TYR A 196 5.14 -35.90 19.25
CA TYR A 196 6.14 -36.79 19.86
C TYR A 196 5.71 -38.25 19.81
N ALA A 197 4.45 -38.56 20.11
CA ALA A 197 3.94 -39.93 20.05
C ALA A 197 4.02 -40.54 18.64
N LEU A 198 3.78 -39.75 17.59
CA LEU A 198 3.93 -40.18 16.20
C LEU A 198 5.40 -40.39 15.83
N ILE A 199 6.30 -39.51 16.25
CA ILE A 199 7.75 -39.68 16.04
C ILE A 199 8.23 -40.95 16.75
N ASP A 200 7.82 -41.18 18.00
CA ASP A 200 8.14 -42.40 18.75
C ASP A 200 7.54 -43.66 18.08
N HIS A 201 6.40 -43.53 17.39
CA HIS A 201 5.85 -44.61 16.59
C HIS A 201 6.75 -44.93 15.39
N TYR A 202 7.21 -43.92 14.65
CA TYR A 202 8.15 -44.09 13.54
C TYR A 202 9.48 -44.70 13.97
N GLU A 203 9.99 -44.29 15.13
CA GLU A 203 11.18 -44.88 15.72
C GLU A 203 11.02 -46.39 15.97
N LYS A 204 9.90 -46.80 16.57
CA LYS A 204 9.56 -48.23 16.77
C LYS A 204 9.40 -49.01 15.47
N LEU A 205 8.91 -48.38 14.40
CA LEU A 205 8.84 -49.02 13.09
C LEU A 205 10.24 -49.35 12.56
N LEU A 206 11.22 -48.47 12.77
CA LEU A 206 12.61 -48.70 12.37
C LEU A 206 13.30 -49.73 13.28
N GLU A 207 13.03 -49.74 14.58
CA GLU A 207 13.57 -50.74 15.52
C GLU A 207 13.28 -52.19 15.09
N LYS A 208 12.13 -52.43 14.46
CA LYS A 208 11.80 -53.75 13.91
C LYS A 208 12.85 -54.24 12.91
N TYR A 209 13.35 -53.35 12.06
CA TYR A 209 14.40 -53.68 11.08
C TYR A 209 15.78 -53.81 11.74
N GLU A 210 15.98 -53.23 12.92
CA GLU A 210 17.20 -53.45 13.70
C GLU A 210 17.21 -54.80 14.45
N ILE A 211 16.04 -55.36 14.76
CA ILE A 211 15.88 -56.58 15.58
C ILE A 211 15.62 -57.82 14.71
N GLU A 212 14.78 -57.70 13.67
CA GLU A 212 14.16 -58.85 12.98
C GLU A 212 14.70 -59.09 11.56
N ALA A 213 15.47 -58.16 10.98
CA ALA A 213 15.83 -58.23 9.57
C ALA A 213 17.28 -58.74 9.34
N PRO A 214 17.49 -59.82 8.56
CA PRO A 214 18.78 -60.11 7.91
C PRO A 214 19.09 -59.15 6.74
N ALA A 215 18.42 -57.98 6.69
CA ALA A 215 18.42 -57.02 5.58
C ALA A 215 19.73 -56.24 5.45
N PHE A 216 20.36 -55.96 6.58
CA PHE A 216 21.66 -55.31 6.63
C PHE A 216 22.70 -56.38 6.95
N GLU A 217 23.91 -56.28 6.40
CA GLU A 217 25.04 -57.10 6.86
C GLU A 217 25.07 -57.10 8.42
N GLU A 218 25.68 -58.10 9.05
CA GLU A 218 25.65 -58.41 10.51
C GLU A 218 25.81 -57.23 11.51
N TYR A 219 26.07 -56.00 11.05
CA TYR A 219 26.40 -54.79 11.78
C TYR A 219 25.58 -53.59 11.30
N LEU A 220 25.08 -52.78 12.24
CA LEU A 220 24.43 -51.50 11.95
C LEU A 220 25.32 -50.37 12.49
N LEU A 221 25.63 -49.37 11.66
CA LEU A 221 26.37 -48.19 12.08
C LEU A 221 25.90 -46.94 11.31
N VAL A 222 25.27 -45.99 12.00
CA VAL A 222 24.70 -44.77 11.39
C VAL A 222 25.05 -43.55 12.22
N VAL A 223 25.42 -42.46 11.55
CA VAL A 223 25.67 -41.15 12.16
C VAL A 223 24.64 -40.15 11.65
N VAL A 224 24.07 -39.37 12.57
CA VAL A 224 23.14 -38.29 12.26
C VAL A 224 23.52 -37.04 13.05
N VAL A 225 23.38 -35.86 12.45
CA VAL A 225 23.65 -34.58 13.10
C VAL A 225 22.38 -33.72 13.13
N THR A 226 22.21 -32.89 14.16
CA THR A 226 21.04 -32.00 14.28
C THR A 226 21.03 -30.92 13.22
N ASP A 227 22.20 -30.36 12.94
CA ASP A 227 22.41 -29.33 11.93
C ASP A 227 23.67 -29.60 11.12
N GLU A 228 23.55 -29.41 9.81
CA GLU A 228 24.62 -29.54 8.83
C GLU A 228 25.19 -28.18 8.43
N HIS A 229 24.57 -27.07 8.85
CA HIS A 229 25.00 -25.71 8.54
C HIS A 229 25.10 -24.81 9.78
N PRO A 230 25.71 -25.26 10.89
CA PRO A 230 25.78 -24.46 12.10
C PRO A 230 26.66 -23.21 11.92
N PHE A 231 26.38 -22.18 12.70
CA PHE A 231 27.30 -21.07 12.88
C PHE A 231 28.47 -21.46 13.81
N LEU A 232 29.53 -20.66 13.79
CA LEU A 232 30.61 -20.77 14.78
C LEU A 232 30.05 -20.75 16.21
N TYR A 233 30.59 -21.62 17.05
CA TYR A 233 30.21 -21.83 18.45
C TYR A 233 28.79 -22.35 18.69
N GLU A 234 27.99 -22.52 17.64
CA GLU A 234 26.68 -23.18 17.76
C GLU A 234 26.88 -24.65 18.14
N GLU A 235 26.12 -25.09 19.14
CA GLU A 235 26.17 -26.47 19.62
C GLU A 235 25.23 -27.35 18.79
N ILE A 236 25.78 -28.38 18.15
CA ILE A 236 25.03 -29.44 17.50
C ILE A 236 25.06 -30.73 18.32
N MET A 237 24.04 -31.57 18.15
CA MET A 237 24.07 -32.95 18.64
C MET A 237 24.43 -33.90 17.50
N ILE A 238 25.32 -34.84 17.81
CA ILE A 238 25.70 -35.94 16.93
C ILE A 238 25.16 -37.22 17.55
N TYR A 239 24.31 -37.93 16.82
CA TYR A 239 23.74 -39.22 17.20
C TYR A 239 24.50 -40.32 16.46
N VAL A 240 24.90 -41.35 17.20
CA VAL A 240 25.57 -42.53 16.67
C VAL A 240 24.77 -43.76 17.06
N TYR A 241 24.22 -44.44 16.07
CA TYR A 241 23.50 -45.71 16.23
C TYR A 241 24.43 -46.85 15.83
N ALA A 242 24.68 -47.78 16.74
CA ALA A 242 25.59 -48.89 16.52
C ALA A 242 25.04 -50.20 17.09
N ARG A 243 25.03 -51.29 16.30
CA ARG A 243 24.72 -52.63 16.79
C ARG A 243 25.75 -53.66 16.34
N ASN A 244 25.92 -54.69 17.18
CA ASN A 244 26.82 -55.82 16.95
C ASN A 244 28.30 -55.44 16.78
N VAL A 245 28.70 -54.30 17.37
CA VAL A 245 30.10 -53.83 17.38
C VAL A 245 30.73 -54.06 18.75
N THR A 246 32.06 -54.14 18.78
CA THR A 246 32.88 -54.36 19.99
C THR A 246 33.53 -53.06 20.48
N SER A 247 33.94 -52.19 19.56
CA SER A 247 34.44 -50.85 19.84
C SER A 247 33.80 -49.83 18.88
N LEU A 248 33.66 -48.60 19.35
CA LEU A 248 33.03 -47.52 18.61
C LEU A 248 33.81 -46.22 18.80
N SER A 249 34.14 -45.53 17.71
CA SER A 249 34.76 -44.22 17.72
C SER A 249 34.07 -43.28 16.74
N LEU A 250 33.88 -42.03 17.15
CA LEU A 250 33.35 -40.95 16.32
C LEU A 250 34.52 -40.11 15.79
N VAL A 251 34.55 -39.89 14.49
CA VAL A 251 35.50 -39.00 13.82
C VAL A 251 34.77 -37.71 13.46
N ILE A 252 35.35 -36.57 13.83
CA ILE A 252 34.87 -35.22 13.50
C ILE A 252 36.06 -34.47 12.89
N GLY A 253 36.05 -34.29 11.58
CA GLY A 253 37.21 -33.78 10.84
C GLY A 253 38.45 -34.66 11.10
N ASN A 254 39.47 -34.11 11.74
CA ASN A 254 40.72 -34.83 12.06
C ASN A 254 40.76 -35.38 13.49
N ALA A 255 39.72 -35.16 14.30
CA ALA A 255 39.67 -35.59 15.69
C ALA A 255 38.88 -36.90 15.84
N THR A 256 39.36 -37.80 16.69
CA THR A 256 38.70 -39.07 17.01
C THR A 256 38.31 -39.13 18.48
N TYR A 257 37.08 -39.54 18.75
CA TYR A 257 36.50 -39.64 20.08
C TYR A 257 36.01 -41.06 20.33
N GLU A 258 36.50 -41.71 21.39
CA GLU A 258 36.00 -43.02 21.80
C GLU A 258 34.58 -42.89 22.38
N LEU A 259 33.67 -43.75 21.91
CA LEU A 259 32.30 -43.82 22.39
C LEU A 259 32.07 -45.09 23.19
N LYS A 260 31.08 -45.05 24.09
CA LYS A 260 30.64 -46.25 24.80
C LYS A 260 29.92 -47.18 23.82
N ASN A 261 30.12 -48.49 24.01
CA ASN A 261 29.46 -49.51 23.22
C ASN A 261 28.01 -49.71 23.71
N GLN A 262 27.12 -48.79 23.34
CA GLN A 262 25.67 -48.89 23.53
C GLN A 262 24.99 -48.67 22.18
N THR A 263 23.73 -49.13 22.05
CA THR A 263 22.95 -49.07 20.81
C THR A 263 22.85 -47.66 20.22
N GLU A 264 22.75 -46.67 21.09
CA GLU A 264 22.65 -45.26 20.74
C GLU A 264 23.59 -44.46 21.65
N GLN A 265 24.30 -43.51 21.04
CA GLN A 265 25.17 -42.54 21.72
C GLN A 265 24.87 -41.15 21.19
N THR A 266 24.95 -40.15 22.07
CA THR A 266 24.84 -38.74 21.69
C THR A 266 26.07 -37.96 22.13
N LYS A 267 26.51 -37.02 21.30
CA LYS A 267 27.63 -36.13 21.58
C LYS A 267 27.26 -34.69 21.22
N ARG A 268 27.34 -33.79 22.21
CA ARG A 268 27.34 -32.34 22.00
C ARG A 268 28.67 -31.90 21.40
N TYR A 269 28.64 -31.06 20.37
CA TYR A 269 29.83 -30.54 19.72
C TYR A 269 29.58 -29.14 19.17
N SER A 270 30.58 -28.26 19.25
CA SER A 270 30.57 -26.95 18.63
C SER A 270 31.88 -26.72 17.90
N PHE A 271 31.83 -25.94 16.82
CA PHE A 271 32.98 -25.68 15.96
C PHE A 271 33.57 -24.31 16.26
N GLU A 272 34.90 -24.25 16.34
CA GLU A 272 35.65 -23.01 16.62
C GLU A 272 36.18 -22.34 15.34
N GLU A 273 36.19 -23.06 14.21
CA GLU A 273 36.67 -22.57 12.92
C GLU A 273 35.63 -22.83 11.82
N PRO A 274 35.47 -21.89 10.85
CA PRO A 274 34.58 -22.11 9.71
C PRO A 274 35.23 -23.09 8.73
N GLY A 275 34.40 -23.89 8.06
CA GLY A 275 34.91 -24.87 7.10
C GLY A 275 33.96 -26.04 6.88
N GLU A 276 34.41 -26.98 6.05
CA GLU A 276 33.74 -28.26 5.82
C GLU A 276 34.34 -29.32 6.73
N TYR A 277 33.47 -30.01 7.48
CA TYR A 277 33.85 -31.09 8.39
C TYR A 277 33.12 -32.37 8.01
N GLU A 278 33.86 -33.44 7.82
CA GLU A 278 33.30 -34.78 7.67
C GLU A 278 33.12 -35.41 9.05
N ILE A 279 31.93 -35.95 9.30
CA ILE A 279 31.56 -36.63 10.53
C ILE A 279 31.11 -38.04 10.19
N TYR A 280 31.77 -39.03 10.78
CA TYR A 280 31.44 -40.44 10.61
C TYR A 280 31.91 -41.25 11.81
N ALA A 281 31.38 -42.45 11.99
CA ALA A 281 31.81 -43.38 13.01
C ALA A 281 32.61 -44.53 12.39
N GLU A 282 33.62 -45.00 13.12
CA GLU A 282 34.34 -46.24 12.86
C GLU A 282 34.06 -47.24 13.98
N ALA A 283 33.86 -48.50 13.63
CA ALA A 283 33.62 -49.54 14.61
C ALA A 283 34.36 -50.84 14.27
N ILE A 284 34.73 -51.60 15.29
CA ILE A 284 35.29 -52.95 15.15
C ILE A 284 34.18 -53.95 15.43
N THR A 285 33.93 -54.86 14.51
CA THR A 285 32.91 -55.90 14.60
C THR A 285 33.39 -57.11 15.42
N SER A 286 32.46 -58.02 15.72
CA SER A 286 32.74 -59.26 16.48
C SER A 286 33.83 -60.14 15.84
N ASP A 287 33.92 -60.13 14.51
CA ASP A 287 34.91 -60.86 13.69
C ASP A 287 36.21 -60.06 13.45
N GLY A 288 36.32 -58.85 14.02
CA GLY A 288 37.51 -58.01 13.96
C GLY A 288 37.63 -57.15 12.70
N LYS A 289 36.58 -57.05 11.86
CA LYS A 289 36.52 -56.16 10.70
C LYS A 289 36.30 -54.71 11.17
N ILE A 290 36.95 -53.77 10.48
CA ILE A 290 36.69 -52.34 10.68
C ILE A 290 35.62 -51.91 9.68
N ILE A 291 34.54 -51.31 10.17
CA ILE A 291 33.44 -50.77 9.37
C ILE A 291 33.29 -49.26 9.60
N LYS A 292 32.71 -48.56 8.62
CA LYS A 292 32.43 -47.11 8.68
C LYS A 292 30.94 -46.84 8.49
N SER A 293 30.43 -45.81 9.14
CA SER A 293 29.08 -45.30 8.93
C SER A 293 28.95 -44.55 7.60
N ASN A 294 27.75 -44.03 7.33
CA ASN A 294 27.57 -42.90 6.43
C ASN A 294 28.45 -41.71 6.86
N ILE A 295 28.88 -40.91 5.88
CA ILE A 295 29.63 -39.68 6.12
C ILE A 295 28.66 -38.51 6.04
N VAL A 296 28.61 -37.71 7.11
CA VAL A 296 27.83 -36.47 7.17
C VAL A 296 28.78 -35.30 6.96
N LYS A 297 28.48 -34.45 5.98
CA LYS A 297 29.22 -33.21 5.73
C LYS A 297 28.54 -32.06 6.46
N VAL A 298 29.31 -31.36 7.30
CA VAL A 298 28.87 -30.19 8.05
C VAL A 298 29.62 -28.96 7.56
N TYR A 299 28.89 -27.93 7.17
CA TYR A 299 29.38 -26.67 6.62
C TYR A 299 29.26 -25.56 7.66
N VAL A 300 30.33 -25.33 8.41
CA VAL A 300 30.35 -24.34 9.48
C VAL A 300 30.60 -22.96 8.89
N SER A 301 29.70 -22.02 9.19
CA SER A 301 29.78 -20.64 8.68
C SER A 301 30.02 -19.61 9.79
N LYS A 302 30.56 -18.45 9.41
CA LYS A 302 30.71 -17.31 10.33
C LYS A 302 29.33 -16.80 10.76
N ILE A 303 29.24 -16.28 11.98
CA ILE A 303 28.01 -15.71 12.53
C ILE A 303 27.59 -14.51 11.66
N PRO A 304 26.38 -14.52 11.06
CA PRO A 304 25.87 -13.38 10.29
C PRO A 304 25.83 -12.10 11.13
N THR A 305 25.94 -10.94 10.47
CA THR A 305 25.74 -9.64 11.11
C THR A 305 24.81 -8.77 10.30
N PHE A 306 24.23 -7.76 10.94
CA PHE A 306 23.30 -6.82 10.34
C PHE A 306 23.63 -5.39 10.78
N ILE A 307 23.62 -4.47 9.82
CA ILE A 307 23.72 -3.03 10.10
C ILE A 307 22.34 -2.41 9.92
N VAL A 308 21.93 -1.58 10.87
CA VAL A 308 20.72 -0.76 10.79
C VAL A 308 21.13 0.70 10.81
N LEU A 309 20.66 1.49 9.86
CA LEU A 309 20.89 2.95 9.80
C LEU A 309 19.59 3.71 10.03
N SER A 310 19.63 4.77 10.83
CA SER A 310 18.48 5.62 11.16
C SER A 310 18.81 7.10 11.04
N SER A 311 17.94 7.86 10.37
CA SER A 311 18.00 9.33 10.28
C SER A 311 16.65 9.90 9.83
N LYS A 312 16.50 11.23 9.87
CA LYS A 312 15.37 11.90 9.21
C LYS A 312 15.45 11.77 7.68
N TYR A 313 14.31 11.54 7.04
CA TYR A 313 14.23 11.34 5.57
C TYR A 313 14.47 12.61 4.76
N ALA A 314 14.33 13.79 5.37
CA ALA A 314 14.51 15.07 4.71
C ALA A 314 15.11 16.12 5.64
N ALA A 315 15.87 17.03 5.06
CA ALA A 315 16.54 18.14 5.74
C ALA A 315 16.56 19.39 4.85
N LEU A 316 16.93 20.53 5.41
CA LEU A 316 17.19 21.74 4.64
C LEU A 316 18.65 21.79 4.19
N VAL A 317 18.93 22.44 3.07
CA VAL A 317 20.33 22.62 2.61
C VAL A 317 21.19 23.30 3.69
N ASN A 318 22.41 22.80 3.87
CA ASN A 318 23.37 23.17 4.92
C ASN A 318 22.93 22.84 6.37
N GLU A 319 21.87 22.07 6.56
CA GLU A 319 21.52 21.54 7.87
C GLU A 319 22.34 20.28 8.17
N ASP A 320 22.95 20.19 9.35
CA ASP A 320 23.63 18.97 9.78
C ASP A 320 22.59 17.94 10.25
N VAL A 321 22.66 16.74 9.67
CA VAL A 321 21.75 15.63 9.95
C VAL A 321 22.48 14.54 10.70
N LYS A 322 22.12 14.35 11.97
CA LYS A 322 22.61 13.23 12.75
C LYS A 322 22.07 11.92 12.18
N ILE A 323 22.97 10.99 11.86
CA ILE A 323 22.69 9.64 11.39
C ILE A 323 23.27 8.68 12.42
N ALA A 324 22.43 7.76 12.90
CA ALA A 324 22.82 6.72 13.83
C ALA A 324 22.85 5.37 13.11
N GLY A 325 23.78 4.51 13.51
CA GLY A 325 23.86 3.14 13.05
C GLY A 325 24.06 2.17 14.20
N LEU A 326 23.46 0.99 14.09
CA LEU A 326 23.55 -0.12 15.02
C LEU A 326 24.08 -1.35 14.28
N LEU A 327 25.07 -2.04 14.84
CA LEU A 327 25.62 -3.30 14.30
C LEU A 327 25.33 -4.44 15.28
N VAL A 328 24.59 -5.44 14.81
CA VAL A 328 24.20 -6.62 15.59
C VAL A 328 24.60 -7.93 14.91
N ASP A 329 24.76 -8.98 15.69
CA ASP A 329 24.94 -10.34 15.19
C ASP A 329 23.60 -11.03 14.92
N TYR A 330 23.66 -12.29 14.52
CA TYR A 330 22.49 -13.14 14.25
C TYR A 330 21.56 -13.31 15.46
N TYR A 331 22.10 -13.20 16.68
CA TYR A 331 21.35 -13.34 17.92
C TYR A 331 20.79 -11.99 18.41
N ASN A 332 20.89 -10.93 17.58
CA ASN A 332 20.58 -9.55 17.92
C ASN A 332 21.44 -8.99 19.07
N GLU A 333 22.56 -9.65 19.37
CA GLU A 333 23.53 -9.14 20.33
C GLU A 333 24.43 -8.14 19.61
N PRO A 334 24.64 -6.93 20.14
CA PRO A 334 25.34 -5.95 19.36
C PRO A 334 26.87 -6.08 19.47
N LEU A 335 27.60 -5.59 18.47
CA LEU A 335 29.04 -5.85 18.35
C LEU A 335 29.87 -4.69 18.88
N HIS A 336 30.62 -4.91 19.97
CA HIS A 336 31.51 -3.91 20.56
C HIS A 336 32.85 -3.75 19.82
N GLY A 337 33.29 -2.50 19.62
CA GLY A 337 34.62 -2.18 19.11
C GLY A 337 34.86 -2.61 17.65
N ALA A 338 33.80 -2.82 16.89
CA ALA A 338 33.86 -3.19 15.49
C ALA A 338 34.07 -1.96 14.60
N ASN A 339 34.94 -2.07 13.59
CA ASN A 339 35.20 -1.02 12.62
C ASN A 339 34.15 -1.06 11.51
N VAL A 340 33.43 0.04 11.33
CA VAL A 340 32.43 0.22 10.26
C VAL A 340 32.88 1.37 9.37
N THR A 341 32.92 1.12 8.07
CA THR A 341 33.19 2.14 7.06
C THR A 341 31.88 2.77 6.64
N VAL A 342 31.75 4.09 6.78
CA VAL A 342 30.59 4.86 6.38
C VAL A 342 30.94 5.78 5.22
N LYS A 343 30.14 5.75 4.17
CA LYS A 343 30.25 6.63 3.02
C LYS A 343 29.01 7.51 2.91
N ALA A 344 29.19 8.82 2.90
CA ALA A 344 28.12 9.81 2.72
C ALA A 344 28.45 10.66 1.49
N GLY A 345 27.80 10.37 0.36
CA GLY A 345 28.19 10.95 -0.93
C GLY A 345 29.60 10.51 -1.34
N ASP A 346 30.51 11.47 -1.46
CA ASP A 346 31.91 11.23 -1.83
C ASP A 346 32.84 11.11 -0.62
N GLU A 347 32.36 11.42 0.59
CA GLU A 347 33.14 11.33 1.82
C GLU A 347 33.05 9.93 2.42
N GLU A 348 34.19 9.40 2.86
CA GLU A 348 34.31 8.09 3.50
C GLU A 348 34.99 8.26 4.86
N THR A 349 34.42 7.63 5.89
CA THR A 349 34.88 7.73 7.29
C THR A 349 34.85 6.36 7.94
N GLU A 350 35.90 6.01 8.69
CA GLU A 350 35.93 4.82 9.53
C GLU A 350 35.45 5.17 10.95
N LEU A 351 34.49 4.42 11.45
CA LEU A 351 33.92 4.58 12.78
C LEU A 351 34.06 3.27 13.57
N THR A 352 34.12 3.38 14.90
CA THR A 352 34.09 2.24 15.82
C THR A 352 32.79 2.25 16.60
N THR A 353 32.15 1.08 16.75
CA THR A 353 30.96 0.94 17.61
C THR A 353 31.29 1.24 19.07
N ASP A 354 30.39 1.97 19.76
CA ASP A 354 30.58 2.37 21.16
C ASP A 354 30.17 1.30 22.20
N ARG A 355 30.20 1.63 23.50
CA ARG A 355 29.79 0.70 24.59
C ARG A 355 28.29 0.40 24.63
N SER A 356 27.49 1.15 23.87
CA SER A 356 26.06 0.89 23.62
C SER A 356 25.83 0.49 22.16
N GLU A 357 26.92 0.08 21.49
CA GLU A 357 27.04 -0.51 20.15
C GLU A 357 26.44 0.29 19.00
N ASN A 358 26.30 1.61 19.21
CA ASN A 358 25.91 2.54 18.17
C ASN A 358 27.15 3.22 17.57
N PHE A 359 27.07 3.60 16.31
CA PHE A 359 27.97 4.57 15.67
C PHE A 359 27.15 5.75 15.17
N VAL A 360 27.72 6.95 15.24
CA VAL A 360 27.03 8.20 14.90
C VAL A 360 27.90 9.04 14.01
N PHE A 361 27.31 9.63 12.98
CA PHE A 361 27.97 10.59 12.09
C PHE A 361 26.95 11.62 11.60
N ASP A 362 27.46 12.75 11.10
CA ASP A 362 26.63 13.82 10.56
C ASP A 362 26.71 13.83 9.04
N GLY A 363 25.56 14.04 8.38
CA GLY A 363 25.45 14.22 6.94
C GLY A 363 24.91 15.61 6.60
N THR A 364 25.46 16.24 5.57
CA THR A 364 25.01 17.56 5.11
C THR A 364 25.13 17.69 3.59
N ARG A 365 24.35 18.59 2.98
CA ARG A 365 24.51 18.99 1.57
C ARG A 365 24.30 20.49 1.39
N SER A 366 25.17 21.09 0.59
CA SER A 366 25.09 22.52 0.22
C SER A 366 24.13 22.82 -0.95
N SER A 367 23.56 21.78 -1.57
CA SER A 367 22.66 21.89 -2.71
C SER A 367 21.48 20.93 -2.58
N GLU A 368 20.36 21.26 -3.21
CA GLU A 368 19.15 20.42 -3.25
C GLU A 368 19.42 19.03 -3.83
N GLY A 369 18.70 18.02 -3.34
CA GLY A 369 18.74 16.64 -3.83
C GLY A 369 19.11 15.61 -2.76
N VAL A 370 19.41 14.39 -3.19
CA VAL A 370 19.58 13.24 -2.31
C VAL A 370 21.05 13.09 -1.85
N LEU A 371 21.26 12.90 -0.54
CA LEU A 371 22.49 12.36 0.03
C LEU A 371 22.32 10.85 0.18
N ASN A 372 23.11 10.07 -0.56
CA ASN A 372 23.19 8.62 -0.38
C ASN A 372 24.24 8.30 0.68
N VAL A 373 23.84 7.47 1.63
CA VAL A 373 24.68 7.06 2.75
C VAL A 373 24.72 5.55 2.79
N SER A 374 25.90 4.97 2.90
CA SER A 374 26.10 3.53 3.05
C SER A 374 27.05 3.24 4.21
N ALA A 375 26.78 2.20 4.97
CA ALA A 375 27.66 1.66 5.99
C ALA A 375 28.05 0.23 5.61
N PHE A 376 29.30 -0.13 5.87
CA PHE A 376 29.85 -1.44 5.57
C PHE A 376 30.69 -1.93 6.74
N TYR A 377 30.38 -3.13 7.21
CA TYR A 377 31.19 -3.88 8.15
C TYR A 377 31.86 -5.03 7.37
N PRO A 378 33.19 -5.08 7.29
CA PRO A 378 33.89 -6.11 6.52
C PRO A 378 33.81 -7.52 7.13
N GLY A 379 33.33 -7.66 8.36
CA GLY A 379 33.41 -8.91 9.09
C GLY A 379 34.80 -9.15 9.69
N ASN A 380 34.95 -10.29 10.36
CA ASN A 380 36.23 -10.76 10.90
C ASN A 380 36.28 -12.31 10.83
N ASN A 381 37.13 -12.97 11.63
CA ASN A 381 37.21 -14.44 11.62
C ASN A 381 35.96 -15.13 12.18
N THR A 382 35.22 -14.44 13.06
CA THR A 382 34.02 -14.94 13.74
C THR A 382 32.74 -14.51 13.03
N TYR A 383 32.68 -13.25 12.60
CA TYR A 383 31.47 -12.60 12.09
C TYR A 383 31.55 -12.35 10.59
N LYS A 384 30.43 -12.54 9.89
CA LYS A 384 30.29 -12.24 8.46
C LYS A 384 30.17 -10.73 8.23
N SER A 385 30.56 -10.28 7.04
CA SER A 385 30.37 -8.91 6.59
C SER A 385 28.88 -8.54 6.44
N SER A 386 28.57 -7.26 6.56
CA SER A 386 27.23 -6.72 6.34
C SER A 386 27.28 -5.28 5.84
N SER A 387 26.20 -4.83 5.21
CA SER A 387 26.08 -3.48 4.66
C SER A 387 24.66 -2.94 4.81
N ALA A 388 24.53 -1.63 4.93
CA ALA A 388 23.25 -0.93 4.94
C ALA A 388 23.34 0.38 4.17
N ASN A 389 22.21 0.86 3.66
CA ASN A 389 22.12 2.13 2.96
C ASN A 389 20.86 2.92 3.35
N ILE A 390 20.97 4.25 3.34
CA ILE A 390 19.87 5.19 3.53
C ILE A 390 20.05 6.40 2.63
N SER A 391 18.95 7.07 2.32
CA SER A 391 18.94 8.30 1.54
C SER A 391 18.22 9.42 2.29
N ILE A 392 18.79 10.62 2.22
CA ILE A 392 18.27 11.83 2.87
C ILE A 392 18.06 12.90 1.81
N PHE A 393 16.85 13.43 1.68
CA PHE A 393 16.57 14.50 0.73
C PHE A 393 16.80 15.88 1.33
N PHE A 394 17.76 16.63 0.78
CA PHE A 394 18.02 18.01 1.16
C PHE A 394 17.20 18.95 0.27
N SER A 395 16.30 19.72 0.87
CA SER A 395 15.41 20.67 0.18
C SER A 395 15.91 22.10 0.36
N ARG A 396 15.72 22.94 -0.66
CA ARG A 396 15.81 24.40 -0.49
C ARG A 396 14.65 24.93 0.37
N PHE A 397 14.87 26.09 1.00
CA PHE A 397 13.90 26.78 1.84
C PHE A 397 12.70 27.30 1.00
N PRO A 398 11.45 27.04 1.40
CA PRO A 398 10.28 27.55 0.69
C PRO A 398 10.13 29.06 0.87
N VAL A 399 9.73 29.76 -0.20
CA VAL A 399 9.42 31.20 -0.19
C VAL A 399 7.98 31.41 -0.62
N SER A 400 7.29 32.36 0.01
CA SER A 400 5.93 32.76 -0.37
C SER A 400 5.89 34.23 -0.75
N LEU A 401 5.14 34.55 -1.80
CA LEU A 401 4.97 35.91 -2.30
C LEU A 401 3.49 36.28 -2.28
N HIS A 402 3.20 37.53 -1.95
CA HIS A 402 1.86 38.09 -2.05
C HIS A 402 1.95 39.52 -2.60
N ILE A 403 1.03 39.91 -3.47
CA ILE A 403 0.90 41.26 -3.99
C ILE A 403 -0.54 41.73 -3.91
N GLU A 404 -0.71 43.02 -3.71
CA GLU A 404 -2.00 43.71 -3.65
C GLU A 404 -1.91 44.98 -4.49
N ALA A 405 -3.00 45.33 -5.18
CA ALA A 405 -3.11 46.59 -5.90
C ALA A 405 -3.94 47.58 -5.07
N ASP A 406 -3.59 48.86 -5.17
CA ASP A 406 -4.39 49.95 -4.59
C ASP A 406 -5.77 50.05 -5.24
N GLU A 407 -5.85 49.93 -6.56
CA GLU A 407 -7.09 49.88 -7.34
C GLU A 407 -7.09 48.73 -8.35
N THR A 408 -8.22 48.04 -8.47
CA THR A 408 -8.42 46.95 -9.46
C THR A 408 -9.16 47.40 -10.71
N HIS A 409 -9.68 48.63 -10.72
CA HIS A 409 -10.44 49.23 -11.82
C HIS A 409 -9.89 50.63 -12.08
N ILE A 410 -9.18 50.81 -13.20
CA ILE A 410 -8.53 52.07 -13.54
C ILE A 410 -8.93 52.50 -14.96
N ASN A 411 -8.75 53.77 -15.29
CA ASN A 411 -8.90 54.23 -16.67
C ASN A 411 -7.62 53.99 -17.49
N VAL A 412 -7.77 53.97 -18.81
CA VAL A 412 -6.63 53.98 -19.75
C VAL A 412 -5.70 55.17 -19.42
N ASN A 413 -4.41 54.90 -19.39
CA ASN A 413 -3.34 55.84 -19.02
C ASN A 413 -3.29 56.24 -17.53
N GLU A 414 -4.02 55.56 -16.66
CA GLU A 414 -3.79 55.65 -15.21
C GLU A 414 -2.75 54.60 -14.77
N THR A 415 -2.11 54.87 -13.64
CA THR A 415 -1.07 54.01 -13.06
C THR A 415 -1.67 53.28 -11.86
N ALA A 416 -1.57 51.95 -11.84
CA ALA A 416 -1.91 51.15 -10.66
C ALA A 416 -0.67 50.94 -9.81
N ASN A 417 -0.76 51.14 -8.49
CA ASN A 417 0.32 50.86 -7.55
C ASN A 417 0.09 49.52 -6.88
N PHE A 418 1.18 48.79 -6.68
CA PHE A 418 1.18 47.49 -6.07
C PHE A 418 2.10 47.51 -4.86
N THR A 419 1.60 46.93 -3.76
CA THR A 419 2.36 46.58 -2.57
C THR A 419 2.54 45.07 -2.53
N GLY A 420 3.74 44.61 -2.24
CA GLY A 420 4.07 43.19 -2.20
C GLY A 420 4.86 42.81 -0.97
N TYR A 421 4.73 41.54 -0.60
CA TYR A 421 5.31 40.95 0.60
C TYR A 421 6.01 39.63 0.26
N VAL A 422 7.18 39.43 0.84
CA VAL A 422 8.00 38.22 0.77
C VAL A 422 8.03 37.57 2.15
N TYR A 423 7.69 36.28 2.21
CA TYR A 423 7.69 35.48 3.42
C TYR A 423 8.62 34.27 3.27
N GLY A 424 9.21 33.82 4.38
CA GLY A 424 10.09 32.64 4.41
C GLY A 424 11.57 32.93 4.10
N VAL A 425 11.96 34.21 4.07
CA VAL A 425 13.36 34.64 3.91
C VAL A 425 13.84 35.40 5.15
N ASN A 426 15.15 35.34 5.43
CA ASN A 426 15.76 36.08 6.53
C ASN A 426 15.71 37.60 6.25
N PRO A 427 15.61 38.47 7.28
CA PRO A 427 15.48 39.92 7.10
C PRO A 427 16.59 40.58 6.29
N ASN A 428 17.79 39.99 6.26
CA ASN A 428 18.95 40.53 5.56
C ASN A 428 19.16 39.88 4.17
N TYR A 429 18.16 39.14 3.66
CA TYR A 429 18.25 38.46 2.38
C TYR A 429 17.53 39.24 1.28
N THR A 430 18.25 39.60 0.21
CA THR A 430 17.67 40.33 -0.92
C THR A 430 17.14 39.36 -1.99
N VAL A 431 15.84 39.36 -2.21
CA VAL A 431 15.13 38.51 -3.18
C VAL A 431 14.99 39.20 -4.53
N PRO A 432 15.55 38.66 -5.63
CA PRO A 432 15.33 39.17 -6.98
C PRO A 432 13.96 38.76 -7.52
N LEU A 433 13.09 39.73 -7.77
CA LEU A 433 11.73 39.54 -8.26
C LEU A 433 11.57 39.97 -9.72
N ILE A 434 10.72 39.23 -10.44
CA ILE A 434 10.32 39.49 -11.81
C ILE A 434 8.81 39.71 -11.83
N ILE A 435 8.36 40.85 -12.37
CA ILE A 435 6.94 41.16 -12.52
C ILE A 435 6.49 40.76 -13.91
N PHE A 436 5.37 40.05 -13.97
CA PHE A 436 4.70 39.60 -15.18
C PHE A 436 3.34 40.27 -15.34
N VAL A 437 3.00 40.60 -16.58
CA VAL A 437 1.66 41.06 -17.00
C VAL A 437 1.23 40.19 -18.18
N ASN A 438 0.13 39.46 -18.03
CA ASN A 438 -0.34 38.48 -19.02
C ASN A 438 0.81 37.55 -19.50
N ASP A 439 1.55 36.98 -18.54
CA ASP A 439 2.72 36.10 -18.76
C ASP A 439 3.89 36.72 -19.53
N THR A 440 3.87 38.05 -19.75
CA THR A 440 5.01 38.78 -20.32
C THR A 440 5.82 39.44 -19.21
N ARG A 441 7.13 39.24 -19.19
CA ARG A 441 8.04 39.90 -18.24
C ARG A 441 8.09 41.40 -18.53
N VAL A 442 7.70 42.22 -17.56
CA VAL A 442 7.63 43.69 -17.71
C VAL A 442 8.64 44.44 -16.85
N LYS A 443 9.02 43.89 -15.69
CA LYS A 443 9.89 44.59 -14.74
C LYS A 443 10.68 43.61 -13.90
N THR A 444 11.85 44.04 -13.42
CA THR A 444 12.61 43.35 -12.36
C THR A 444 12.90 44.29 -11.22
N LEU A 445 12.87 43.78 -10.00
CA LEU A 445 13.14 44.52 -8.78
C LEU A 445 13.76 43.59 -7.73
N THR A 446 14.26 44.16 -6.64
CA THR A 446 14.78 43.41 -5.49
C THR A 446 13.98 43.77 -4.26
N ALA A 447 13.71 42.79 -3.39
CA ALA A 447 12.92 42.97 -2.18
C ALA A 447 13.54 42.19 -1.02
N GLU A 448 13.57 42.75 0.18
CA GLU A 448 13.96 41.99 1.38
C GLU A 448 12.71 41.37 2.03
N LYS A 449 11.74 42.22 2.37
CA LYS A 449 10.46 41.80 2.97
C LYS A 449 9.28 42.44 2.26
N ASP A 450 9.26 43.77 2.20
CA ASP A 450 8.19 44.54 1.55
C ASP A 450 8.72 45.18 0.27
N PHE A 451 7.91 45.25 -0.78
CA PHE A 451 8.29 45.90 -2.03
C PHE A 451 7.11 46.58 -2.70
N ASN A 452 7.41 47.64 -3.46
CA ASN A 452 6.39 48.41 -4.16
C ASN A 452 6.76 48.56 -5.64
N PHE A 453 5.76 48.53 -6.50
CA PHE A 453 5.93 48.83 -7.92
C PHE A 453 4.66 49.40 -8.52
N SER A 454 4.80 50.12 -9.63
CA SER A 454 3.66 50.68 -10.35
C SER A 454 3.68 50.23 -11.80
N LEU A 455 2.49 50.02 -12.37
CA LEU A 455 2.29 49.60 -13.75
C LEU A 455 1.38 50.58 -14.50
N PHE A 456 1.73 50.86 -15.76
CA PHE A 456 0.99 51.74 -16.65
C PHE A 456 0.30 50.92 -17.75
N PHE A 457 -0.99 51.20 -18.00
CA PHE A 457 -1.79 50.45 -18.96
C PHE A 457 -2.35 51.36 -20.06
N SER A 458 -1.87 51.16 -21.30
CA SER A 458 -2.19 52.02 -22.46
C SER A 458 -3.40 51.57 -23.27
N SER A 459 -3.93 50.37 -23.02
CA SER A 459 -5.09 49.81 -23.71
C SER A 459 -6.14 49.31 -22.74
N PRO A 460 -7.45 49.43 -23.07
CA PRO A 460 -8.50 48.85 -22.26
C PRO A 460 -8.45 47.32 -22.32
N GLY A 461 -8.85 46.66 -21.23
CA GLY A 461 -8.81 45.21 -21.12
C GLY A 461 -8.65 44.74 -19.68
N THR A 462 -8.59 43.42 -19.49
CA THR A 462 -8.28 42.81 -18.20
C THR A 462 -6.85 42.28 -18.26
N TYR A 463 -6.04 42.66 -17.28
CA TYR A 463 -4.63 42.28 -17.17
C TYR A 463 -4.42 41.44 -15.91
N GLU A 464 -3.69 40.35 -16.05
CA GLU A 464 -3.27 39.49 -14.94
C GLU A 464 -1.84 39.84 -14.56
N VAL A 465 -1.65 40.29 -13.32
CA VAL A 465 -0.37 40.73 -12.77
C VAL A 465 0.07 39.76 -11.68
N TYR A 466 1.33 39.31 -11.73
CA TYR A 466 1.95 38.54 -10.65
C TYR A 466 3.45 38.82 -10.55
N ALA A 467 3.98 38.62 -9.35
CA ALA A 467 5.42 38.60 -9.07
C ALA A 467 5.92 37.16 -9.06
N PHE A 468 7.14 36.96 -9.56
CA PHE A 468 7.81 35.66 -9.59
C PHE A 468 9.25 35.81 -9.10
N PHE A 469 9.63 34.92 -8.19
CA PHE A 469 10.98 34.70 -7.75
C PHE A 469 11.47 33.38 -8.37
N PRO A 470 12.55 33.38 -9.18
CA PRO A 470 13.06 32.16 -9.81
C PRO A 470 13.73 31.17 -8.82
N GLY A 471 13.97 31.55 -7.57
CA GLY A 471 14.76 30.75 -6.63
C GLY A 471 16.27 31.00 -6.80
N ASP A 472 17.05 30.43 -5.89
CA ASP A 472 18.52 30.46 -5.87
C ASP A 472 19.08 29.18 -5.22
N SER A 473 20.35 29.17 -4.80
CA SER A 473 20.97 27.99 -4.18
C SER A 473 20.36 27.60 -2.83
N LEU A 474 19.74 28.55 -2.11
CA LEU A 474 19.15 28.34 -0.79
C LEU A 474 17.63 28.27 -0.83
N PHE A 475 16.98 29.06 -1.67
CA PHE A 475 15.53 29.25 -1.66
C PHE A 475 14.86 28.70 -2.94
N LYS A 476 13.67 28.12 -2.77
CA LYS A 476 12.84 27.63 -3.87
C LYS A 476 12.20 28.78 -4.66
N PRO A 477 11.90 28.55 -5.96
CA PRO A 477 11.09 29.49 -6.73
C PRO A 477 9.73 29.71 -6.09
N ALA A 478 9.20 30.93 -6.23
CA ALA A 478 7.90 31.32 -5.68
C ALA A 478 7.14 32.21 -6.68
N LYS A 479 5.82 31.99 -6.78
CA LYS A 479 4.91 32.82 -7.57
C LYS A 479 3.89 33.44 -6.63
N SER A 480 3.62 34.74 -6.77
CA SER A 480 2.59 35.40 -5.98
C SER A 480 1.19 34.96 -6.40
N ASN A 481 0.19 35.39 -5.63
CA ASN A 481 -1.18 35.49 -6.14
C ASN A 481 -1.24 36.32 -7.43
N VAL A 482 -2.28 36.09 -8.24
CA VAL A 482 -2.55 36.83 -9.48
C VAL A 482 -3.58 37.91 -9.20
N VAL A 483 -3.22 39.17 -9.45
CA VAL A 483 -4.11 40.33 -9.32
C VAL A 483 -4.65 40.69 -10.70
N LYS A 484 -5.98 40.85 -10.81
CA LYS A 484 -6.65 41.23 -12.06
C LYS A 484 -6.96 42.71 -12.08
N ILE A 485 -6.38 43.44 -13.03
CA ILE A 485 -6.65 44.87 -13.25
C ILE A 485 -7.57 45.02 -14.46
N THR A 486 -8.71 45.69 -14.26
CA THR A 486 -9.64 46.02 -15.34
C THR A 486 -9.43 47.47 -15.76
N VAL A 487 -9.00 47.68 -17.00
CA VAL A 487 -8.73 49.00 -17.55
C VAL A 487 -9.87 49.39 -18.48
N THR A 488 -10.59 50.46 -18.15
CA THR A 488 -11.71 50.98 -18.94
C THR A 488 -11.33 52.27 -19.64
N LYS A 489 -11.96 52.58 -20.78
CA LYS A 489 -11.80 53.89 -21.40
C LYS A 489 -12.49 54.93 -20.52
N LYS A 490 -11.81 56.04 -20.24
CA LYS A 490 -12.39 57.21 -19.56
C LYS A 490 -13.64 57.65 -20.34
N ALA A 491 -14.81 57.52 -19.72
CA ALA A 491 -16.04 58.03 -20.30
C ALA A 491 -16.04 59.57 -20.17
N GLU A 492 -16.12 60.29 -21.29
CA GLU A 492 -16.46 61.71 -21.26
C GLU A 492 -17.90 61.85 -20.74
N VAL A 493 -18.02 62.39 -19.53
CA VAL A 493 -19.32 62.63 -18.89
C VAL A 493 -19.97 63.84 -19.56
N LEU A 494 -20.87 63.59 -20.51
CA LEU A 494 -21.95 64.53 -20.81
C LEU A 494 -23.05 64.29 -19.76
N GLY A 495 -23.28 65.30 -18.93
CA GLY A 495 -24.22 65.21 -17.81
C GLY A 495 -25.64 64.85 -18.24
N ASP A 496 -26.20 63.82 -17.64
CA ASP A 496 -27.65 63.70 -17.47
C ASP A 496 -27.96 63.15 -16.08
N LYS A 497 -28.61 63.96 -15.26
CA LYS A 497 -29.09 63.63 -13.90
C LYS A 497 -30.31 62.69 -13.96
N ARG A 498 -30.24 61.62 -14.76
CA ARG A 498 -31.28 60.57 -14.85
C ARG A 498 -30.78 59.18 -14.45
N GLY A 499 -29.46 58.96 -14.35
CA GLY A 499 -28.88 57.67 -13.99
C GLY A 499 -28.96 57.33 -12.50
N GLU A 500 -28.81 58.32 -11.61
CA GLU A 500 -28.80 58.09 -10.16
C GLU A 500 -30.17 57.73 -9.58
N GLU A 501 -31.27 58.21 -10.18
CA GLU A 501 -32.63 57.82 -9.75
C GLU A 501 -32.98 56.39 -10.17
N ILE A 502 -32.49 55.90 -11.31
CA ILE A 502 -32.80 54.54 -11.80
C ILE A 502 -32.01 53.48 -11.01
N ILE A 503 -30.75 53.75 -10.65
CA ILE A 503 -29.90 52.80 -9.91
C ILE A 503 -30.39 52.61 -8.46
N ASN A 504 -30.88 53.67 -7.80
CA ASN A 504 -31.47 53.54 -6.45
C ASN A 504 -32.80 52.79 -6.45
N ILE A 505 -33.63 52.94 -7.50
CA ILE A 505 -34.88 52.18 -7.65
C ILE A 505 -34.58 50.66 -7.80
N TYR A 506 -33.57 50.28 -8.58
CA TYR A 506 -33.21 48.86 -8.73
C TYR A 506 -32.61 48.26 -7.45
N ARG A 507 -31.82 49.03 -6.68
CA ARG A 507 -31.25 48.57 -5.41
C ARG A 507 -32.31 48.35 -4.33
N GLU A 508 -33.35 49.18 -4.27
CA GLU A 508 -34.48 48.99 -3.35
C GLU A 508 -35.38 47.80 -3.75
N PHE A 509 -35.55 47.53 -5.05
CA PHE A 509 -36.28 46.36 -5.54
C PHE A 509 -35.55 45.04 -5.25
N ASP A 510 -34.22 45.01 -5.38
CA ASP A 510 -33.43 43.82 -5.04
C ASP A 510 -33.44 43.55 -3.53
N ILE A 511 -33.32 44.58 -2.69
CA ILE A 511 -33.40 44.41 -1.23
C ILE A 511 -34.77 43.86 -0.81
N LEU A 512 -35.86 44.35 -1.41
CA LEU A 512 -37.22 43.84 -1.16
C LEU A 512 -37.39 42.40 -1.67
N PHE A 513 -36.75 42.04 -2.78
CA PHE A 513 -36.75 40.67 -3.32
C PHE A 513 -35.96 39.69 -2.44
N TYR A 514 -34.79 40.10 -1.93
CA TYR A 514 -34.01 39.30 -0.99
C TYR A 514 -34.71 39.17 0.38
N LEU A 515 -35.38 40.21 0.88
CA LEU A 515 -36.22 40.12 2.08
C LEU A 515 -37.41 39.16 1.89
N LEU A 516 -38.02 39.14 0.70
CA LEU A 516 -39.08 38.18 0.36
C LEU A 516 -38.56 36.74 0.33
N LEU A 517 -37.37 36.50 -0.24
CA LEU A 517 -36.73 35.18 -0.26
C LEU A 517 -36.37 34.70 1.15
N ILE A 518 -35.86 35.59 2.00
CA ILE A 518 -35.57 35.29 3.41
C ILE A 518 -36.86 34.95 4.16
N LEU A 519 -37.95 35.69 3.94
CA LEU A 519 -39.24 35.39 4.55
C LEU A 519 -39.78 34.02 4.11
N VAL A 520 -39.67 33.68 2.82
CA VAL A 520 -40.06 32.37 2.29
C VAL A 520 -39.21 31.24 2.87
N ALA A 521 -37.90 31.47 3.05
CA ALA A 521 -37.00 30.51 3.69
C ALA A 521 -37.36 30.30 5.17
N ILE A 522 -37.67 31.38 5.91
CA ILE A 522 -38.09 31.32 7.31
C ILE A 522 -39.43 30.56 7.44
N VAL A 523 -40.41 30.88 6.59
CA VAL A 523 -41.71 30.17 6.59
C VAL A 523 -41.51 28.69 6.24
N SER A 524 -40.66 28.37 5.28
CA SER A 524 -40.35 26.98 4.89
C SER A 524 -39.63 26.23 6.01
N PHE A 525 -38.72 26.90 6.72
CA PHE A 525 -38.01 26.35 7.88
C PHE A 525 -38.98 26.05 9.03
N PHE A 526 -39.88 26.99 9.37
CA PHE A 526 -40.87 26.77 10.42
C PHE A 526 -41.92 25.73 10.02
N VAL A 527 -42.33 25.66 8.76
CA VAL A 527 -43.21 24.58 8.25
C VAL A 527 -42.51 23.23 8.33
N GLY A 528 -41.21 23.16 8.01
CA GLY A 528 -40.39 21.96 8.16
C GLY A 528 -40.21 21.53 9.63
N LEU A 529 -40.00 22.49 10.53
CA LEU A 529 -39.91 22.25 11.97
C LEU A 529 -41.25 21.74 12.50
N HIS A 530 -42.36 22.36 12.08
CA HIS A 530 -43.70 21.97 12.48
C HIS A 530 -44.08 20.58 11.95
N ALA A 531 -43.72 20.27 10.70
CA ALA A 531 -43.88 18.94 10.10
C ALA A 531 -43.04 17.87 10.82
N ARG A 532 -41.83 18.18 11.28
CA ARG A 532 -41.01 17.27 12.11
C ARG A 532 -41.61 17.04 13.49
N THR A 533 -42.13 18.07 14.15
CA THR A 533 -42.89 17.89 15.40
C THR A 533 -44.20 17.12 15.20
N LEU A 534 -44.85 17.26 14.04
CA LEU A 534 -46.04 16.49 13.67
C LEU A 534 -45.69 15.02 13.45
N LYS A 535 -44.57 14.71 12.77
CA LYS A 535 -44.08 13.35 12.53
C LYS A 535 -43.68 12.64 13.83
N ARG A 536 -43.11 13.38 14.80
CA ARG A 536 -42.82 12.86 16.15
C ARG A 536 -44.07 12.61 16.98
N LYS A 537 -45.15 13.36 16.77
CA LYS A 537 -46.45 13.13 17.44
C LYS A 537 -47.35 12.10 16.74
N LEU A 538 -47.14 11.81 15.45
CA LEU A 538 -47.86 10.77 14.70
C LEU A 538 -47.39 9.34 14.99
N HIS A 539 -46.24 9.17 15.65
CA HIS A 539 -45.80 7.85 16.15
C HIS A 539 -46.45 7.47 17.49
N ALA A 540 -47.27 8.37 18.06
CA ALA A 540 -48.05 8.11 19.26
C ALA A 540 -49.54 8.34 18.96
N SER A 541 -50.32 7.26 18.99
CA SER A 541 -51.79 7.22 18.89
C SER A 541 -52.40 7.52 17.51
N GLY A 542 -52.84 6.44 16.86
CA GLY A 542 -53.73 6.50 15.72
C GLY A 542 -55.15 6.84 16.18
N GLU A 543 -55.51 8.11 16.07
CA GLU A 543 -56.86 8.60 15.74
C GLU A 543 -56.84 10.14 15.74
N ARG A 544 -57.72 10.77 14.94
CA ARG A 544 -58.03 12.22 14.86
C ARG A 544 -57.40 13.02 13.70
N LEU A 545 -57.80 12.67 12.48
CA LEU A 545 -57.69 13.53 11.28
C LEU A 545 -58.57 14.81 11.39
N HIS A 546 -59.62 14.80 12.22
CA HIS A 546 -60.59 15.90 12.34
C HIS A 546 -60.08 17.12 13.12
N ILE A 547 -59.15 16.93 14.07
CA ILE A 547 -58.52 18.03 14.84
C ILE A 547 -57.46 18.76 13.99
N LEU A 548 -56.90 18.10 12.98
CA LEU A 548 -55.92 18.69 12.08
C LEU A 548 -56.54 19.75 11.15
N ARG A 549 -57.79 19.54 10.71
CA ARG A 549 -58.52 20.51 9.87
C ARG A 549 -58.86 21.80 10.60
N SER A 550 -59.24 21.73 11.89
CA SER A 550 -59.57 22.93 12.67
C SER A 550 -58.33 23.77 12.99
N LYS A 551 -57.18 23.14 13.28
CA LYS A 551 -55.93 23.87 13.56
C LYS A 551 -55.31 24.51 12.30
N LEU A 552 -55.47 23.89 11.14
CA LEU A 552 -55.04 24.47 9.86
C LEU A 552 -55.89 25.69 9.47
N HIS A 553 -57.19 25.67 9.80
CA HIS A 553 -58.09 26.81 9.61
C HIS A 553 -57.70 27.99 10.52
N VAL A 554 -57.33 27.73 11.78
CA VAL A 554 -56.87 28.75 12.73
C VAL A 554 -55.53 29.36 12.30
N PHE A 555 -54.59 28.57 11.75
CA PHE A 555 -53.33 29.08 11.21
C PHE A 555 -53.55 29.98 9.98
N LYS A 556 -54.46 29.57 9.09
CA LYS A 556 -54.84 30.36 7.91
C LYS A 556 -55.45 31.70 8.31
N GLU A 557 -56.40 31.71 9.26
CA GLU A 557 -57.11 32.94 9.63
C GLU A 557 -56.37 33.85 10.61
N LYS A 558 -55.64 33.30 11.59
CA LYS A 558 -55.00 34.12 12.65
C LYS A 558 -53.58 34.58 12.33
N ILE A 559 -52.91 33.96 11.36
CA ILE A 559 -51.50 34.28 11.04
C ILE A 559 -51.34 34.70 9.59
N LEU A 560 -51.89 33.95 8.64
CA LEU A 560 -51.71 34.25 7.22
C LEU A 560 -52.51 35.50 6.79
N THR A 561 -53.76 35.63 7.23
CA THR A 561 -54.63 36.77 6.86
C THR A 561 -54.16 38.11 7.44
N PRO A 562 -53.72 38.21 8.71
CA PRO A 562 -53.19 39.46 9.26
C PRO A 562 -51.84 39.83 8.64
N MET A 563 -50.96 38.86 8.35
CA MET A 563 -49.70 39.15 7.65
C MET A 563 -49.94 39.66 6.23
N ALA A 564 -50.93 39.13 5.52
CA ALA A 564 -51.31 39.61 4.19
C ALA A 564 -51.88 41.05 4.23
N SER A 565 -52.64 41.41 5.28
CA SER A 565 -53.15 42.79 5.44
C SER A 565 -52.06 43.77 5.87
N LEU A 566 -51.10 43.32 6.70
CA LEU A 566 -49.93 44.11 7.10
C LEU A 566 -49.02 44.38 5.89
N PHE A 567 -48.85 43.40 5.01
CA PHE A 567 -48.15 43.56 3.73
C PHE A 567 -48.91 44.50 2.79
N ALA A 568 -50.23 44.38 2.66
CA ALA A 568 -51.03 45.28 1.85
C ALA A 568 -51.01 46.72 2.38
N SER A 569 -50.97 46.92 3.71
CA SER A 569 -50.88 48.26 4.31
C SER A 569 -49.48 48.86 4.20
N LEU A 570 -48.41 48.08 4.37
CA LEU A 570 -47.04 48.51 4.12
C LEU A 570 -46.85 48.90 2.65
N TYR A 571 -47.36 48.08 1.72
CA TYR A 571 -47.26 48.31 0.28
C TYR A 571 -48.06 49.52 -0.20
N THR A 572 -49.24 49.79 0.39
CA THR A 572 -50.04 50.98 0.06
C THR A 572 -49.53 52.27 0.71
N ARG A 573 -48.74 52.19 1.79
CA ARG A 573 -48.23 53.37 2.51
C ARG A 573 -46.88 53.87 1.97
N THR A 574 -46.05 53.01 1.39
CA THR A 574 -44.77 53.40 0.76
C THR A 574 -44.89 53.87 -0.70
N LEU A 575 -45.99 53.53 -1.40
CA LEU A 575 -46.15 53.85 -2.83
C LEU A 575 -47.22 54.92 -3.14
N LYS A 576 -47.83 55.54 -2.12
CA LYS A 576 -48.89 56.55 -2.32
C LYS A 576 -48.36 57.92 -2.78
N ASP A 577 -47.09 58.23 -2.51
CA ASP A 577 -46.52 59.57 -2.77
C ASP A 577 -45.61 59.67 -4.00
N LYS A 578 -45.37 58.58 -4.75
CA LYS A 578 -44.61 58.65 -6.00
C LYS A 578 -45.31 57.94 -7.17
N ILE A 579 -45.95 58.78 -7.97
CA ILE A 579 -46.18 58.68 -9.42
C ILE A 579 -47.47 57.99 -9.89
N HIS A 580 -48.37 58.87 -10.34
CA HIS A 580 -49.69 58.66 -10.92
C HIS A 580 -49.66 58.21 -12.40
N THR A 581 -48.54 57.69 -12.91
CA THR A 581 -48.29 57.42 -14.35
C THR A 581 -48.01 55.96 -14.69
N LEU A 582 -48.29 55.02 -13.77
CA LEU A 582 -48.17 53.57 -14.03
C LEU A 582 -49.46 52.76 -13.79
N ARG A 583 -50.57 53.44 -13.47
CA ARG A 583 -51.84 52.81 -13.08
C ARG A 583 -52.50 51.99 -14.22
N GLY A 584 -52.23 52.33 -15.48
CA GLY A 584 -52.82 51.63 -16.63
C GLY A 584 -52.10 50.36 -17.08
N LYS A 585 -50.78 50.24 -16.83
CA LYS A 585 -49.99 49.07 -17.29
C LYS A 585 -49.85 47.98 -16.23
N MET A 586 -49.98 48.32 -14.94
CA MET A 586 -49.82 47.35 -13.84
C MET A 586 -51.09 46.56 -13.53
N HIS A 587 -52.29 47.12 -13.78
CA HIS A 587 -53.54 46.38 -13.64
C HIS A 587 -53.64 45.23 -14.66
N VAL A 588 -53.07 45.43 -15.85
CA VAL A 588 -52.93 44.42 -16.91
C VAL A 588 -51.93 43.32 -16.53
N PHE A 589 -50.86 43.66 -15.80
CA PHE A 589 -49.84 42.69 -15.36
C PHE A 589 -50.32 41.81 -14.19
N ILE A 590 -51.14 42.34 -13.29
CA ILE A 590 -51.72 41.55 -12.18
C ILE A 590 -52.81 40.60 -12.69
N GLU A 591 -53.70 41.05 -13.58
CA GLU A 591 -54.77 40.20 -14.14
C GLU A 591 -54.31 39.24 -15.24
N LYS A 592 -53.38 39.64 -16.14
CA LYS A 592 -52.96 38.79 -17.27
C LYS A 592 -51.74 37.91 -17.01
N THR A 593 -50.95 38.16 -15.97
CA THR A 593 -49.73 37.37 -15.70
C THR A 593 -49.77 36.68 -14.34
N PHE A 594 -50.21 37.34 -13.27
CA PHE A 594 -50.15 36.74 -11.93
C PHE A 594 -51.28 35.73 -11.66
N ALA A 595 -52.53 36.02 -12.07
CA ALA A 595 -53.66 35.11 -11.96
C ALA A 595 -53.49 33.78 -12.75
N PRO A 596 -53.02 33.78 -14.02
CA PRO A 596 -52.73 32.54 -14.72
C PRO A 596 -51.52 31.80 -14.16
N ILE A 597 -50.49 32.48 -13.63
CA ILE A 597 -49.33 31.80 -13.01
C ILE A 597 -49.70 31.15 -11.68
N ALA A 598 -50.54 31.79 -10.85
CA ALA A 598 -51.06 31.21 -9.61
C ALA A 598 -52.02 30.03 -9.88
N SER A 599 -52.83 30.11 -10.94
CA SER A 599 -53.69 29.01 -11.41
C SER A 599 -52.88 27.87 -12.04
N ILE A 600 -51.81 28.17 -12.80
CA ILE A 600 -50.87 27.20 -13.34
C ILE A 600 -50.08 26.51 -12.22
N LEU A 601 -49.69 27.22 -11.15
CA LEU A 601 -49.03 26.62 -9.99
C LEU A 601 -49.97 25.73 -9.17
N THR A 602 -51.24 26.09 -9.00
CA THR A 602 -52.24 25.20 -8.36
C THR A 602 -52.61 24.00 -9.23
N VAL A 603 -52.63 24.15 -10.55
CA VAL A 603 -52.81 23.05 -11.51
C VAL A 603 -51.56 22.17 -11.59
N ILE A 604 -50.34 22.70 -11.53
CA ILE A 604 -49.08 21.93 -11.49
C ILE A 604 -48.98 21.16 -10.16
N TYR A 605 -49.37 21.76 -9.04
CA TYR A 605 -49.42 21.09 -7.74
C TYR A 605 -50.46 19.94 -7.70
N ALA A 606 -51.60 20.09 -8.39
CA ALA A 606 -52.60 19.03 -8.53
C ALA A 606 -52.24 17.96 -9.59
N ARG A 607 -51.46 18.32 -10.64
CA ARG A 607 -51.15 17.45 -11.79
C ARG A 607 -49.86 16.64 -11.62
N VAL A 608 -48.92 17.10 -10.78
CA VAL A 608 -47.76 16.29 -10.35
C VAL A 608 -48.18 15.06 -9.53
N PHE A 609 -49.42 15.01 -9.05
CA PHE A 609 -49.97 13.84 -8.37
C PHE A 609 -50.83 12.89 -9.23
N LYS A 610 -51.01 13.11 -10.53
CA LYS A 610 -51.69 12.12 -11.40
C LYS A 610 -51.32 12.28 -12.89
N GLY A 611 -50.57 11.30 -13.42
CA GLY A 611 -50.66 10.88 -14.82
C GLY A 611 -49.63 11.45 -15.80
N LYS A 612 -48.76 10.55 -16.30
CA LYS A 612 -47.74 10.74 -17.35
C LYS A 612 -48.34 10.88 -18.77
N PHE A 613 -47.47 11.26 -19.72
CA PHE A 613 -47.51 10.98 -21.17
C PHE A 613 -48.50 11.73 -22.06
N HIS A 614 -48.01 12.72 -22.82
CA HIS A 614 -48.03 12.77 -24.31
C HIS A 614 -47.64 14.18 -24.78
N ALA A 615 -46.66 14.30 -25.70
CA ALA A 615 -46.33 15.46 -26.56
C ALA A 615 -44.82 15.74 -26.77
N PHE A 616 -43.91 14.80 -26.45
CA PHE A 616 -42.48 14.94 -26.77
C PHE A 616 -41.93 13.81 -27.67
N SER A 617 -42.81 13.26 -28.53
CA SER A 617 -42.52 12.11 -29.40
C SER A 617 -42.06 12.51 -30.81
N LYS A 618 -42.41 13.71 -31.31
CA LYS A 618 -42.25 14.01 -32.76
C LYS A 618 -40.89 14.61 -33.16
N SER A 619 -40.14 15.24 -32.24
CA SER A 619 -38.86 15.92 -32.60
C SER A 619 -37.60 15.06 -32.40
N LYS A 620 -37.65 13.98 -31.62
CA LYS A 620 -36.47 13.16 -31.26
C LYS A 620 -36.18 12.03 -32.27
N ASN A 621 -37.18 11.61 -33.03
CA ASN A 621 -37.05 10.54 -34.02
C ASN A 621 -36.37 11.01 -35.32
N LYS A 622 -36.55 12.28 -35.71
CA LYS A 622 -35.90 12.87 -36.89
C LYS A 622 -34.38 13.01 -36.73
N LEU A 623 -33.91 13.29 -35.51
CA LEU A 623 -32.48 13.46 -35.20
C LEU A 623 -31.75 12.11 -35.02
N ARG A 624 -32.43 11.07 -34.53
CA ARG A 624 -31.86 9.71 -34.41
C ARG A 624 -31.72 9.01 -35.76
N ALA A 625 -32.67 9.19 -36.69
CA ALA A 625 -32.55 8.65 -38.05
C ALA A 625 -31.37 9.28 -38.82
N LEU A 626 -31.11 10.57 -38.63
CA LEU A 626 -29.98 11.29 -39.23
C LEU A 626 -28.62 10.85 -38.67
N MET A 627 -28.53 10.62 -37.35
CA MET A 627 -27.29 10.17 -36.69
C MET A 627 -26.97 8.70 -36.95
N GLN A 628 -27.98 7.86 -37.15
CA GLN A 628 -27.80 6.44 -37.44
C GLN A 628 -27.41 6.21 -38.90
N LYS A 629 -27.98 6.96 -39.85
CA LYS A 629 -27.58 6.91 -41.28
C LYS A 629 -26.11 7.31 -41.48
N LYS A 630 -25.65 8.35 -40.78
CA LYS A 630 -24.26 8.85 -40.85
C LYS A 630 -23.24 7.85 -40.28
N ARG A 631 -23.66 7.05 -39.28
CA ARG A 631 -22.82 6.03 -38.64
C ARG A 631 -22.72 4.75 -39.46
N THR A 632 -23.78 4.39 -40.19
CA THR A 632 -23.79 3.22 -41.08
C THR A 632 -23.02 3.48 -42.38
N GLU A 633 -23.04 4.71 -42.91
CA GLU A 633 -22.21 5.10 -44.06
C GLU A 633 -20.71 5.08 -43.71
N GLN A 634 -20.34 5.57 -42.52
CA GLN A 634 -18.95 5.61 -42.07
C GLN A 634 -18.36 4.21 -41.80
N ASN A 635 -19.18 3.27 -41.30
CA ASN A 635 -18.75 1.88 -41.10
C ASN A 635 -18.63 1.11 -42.43
N LYS A 636 -19.48 1.40 -43.44
CA LYS A 636 -19.35 0.81 -44.78
C LYS A 636 -18.07 1.24 -45.50
N THR A 637 -17.62 2.47 -45.29
CA THR A 637 -16.35 2.97 -45.85
C THR A 637 -15.13 2.28 -45.21
N ILE A 638 -15.19 2.00 -43.90
CA ILE A 638 -14.10 1.33 -43.16
C ILE A 638 -14.03 -0.16 -43.48
N GLU A 639 -15.16 -0.81 -43.77
CA GLU A 639 -15.22 -2.23 -44.14
C GLU A 639 -14.75 -2.46 -45.59
N ASN A 640 -15.06 -1.56 -46.53
CA ASN A 640 -14.50 -1.62 -47.89
C ASN A 640 -12.98 -1.36 -47.93
N LEU A 641 -12.48 -0.42 -47.11
CA LEU A 641 -11.02 -0.18 -46.96
C LEU A 641 -10.26 -1.36 -46.33
N ARG A 642 -10.93 -2.25 -45.60
CA ARG A 642 -10.35 -3.47 -45.02
C ARG A 642 -10.34 -4.65 -46.00
N ILE A 643 -11.23 -4.64 -47.00
CA ILE A 643 -11.30 -5.70 -48.02
C ILE A 643 -10.27 -5.42 -49.13
N ASP A 644 -10.07 -4.15 -49.51
CA ASP A 644 -9.09 -3.77 -50.54
C ASP A 644 -7.62 -3.97 -50.08
N VAL A 645 -7.33 -3.87 -48.77
CA VAL A 645 -5.99 -4.11 -48.20
C VAL A 645 -5.69 -5.60 -48.00
N ALA A 646 -6.73 -6.43 -47.82
CA ALA A 646 -6.59 -7.87 -47.62
C ALA A 646 -6.39 -8.65 -48.94
N GLU A 647 -6.72 -8.08 -50.10
CA GLU A 647 -6.45 -8.70 -51.40
C GLU A 647 -5.04 -8.38 -51.94
N GLU A 648 -4.40 -7.28 -51.48
CA GLU A 648 -3.05 -6.89 -51.92
C GLU A 648 -1.91 -7.55 -51.11
N GLU A 649 -2.16 -8.00 -49.87
CA GLU A 649 -1.16 -8.68 -49.01
C GLU A 649 -1.09 -10.20 -49.23
N VAL A 650 -2.15 -10.83 -49.75
CA VAL A 650 -2.22 -12.30 -49.96
C VAL A 650 -1.40 -12.76 -51.17
N GLU A 651 -1.03 -11.87 -52.09
CA GLU A 651 -0.22 -12.21 -53.28
C GLU A 651 1.30 -12.03 -53.05
N LYS A 652 1.72 -11.36 -51.96
CA LYS A 652 3.14 -11.20 -51.57
C LYS A 652 3.63 -12.19 -50.51
N GLU A 653 2.72 -12.94 -49.88
CA GLU A 653 3.03 -13.89 -48.81
C GLU A 653 3.33 -15.32 -49.31
N LYS A 654 3.14 -15.58 -50.62
CA LYS A 654 3.36 -16.90 -51.23
C LYS A 654 4.79 -17.20 -51.66
N GLU A 655 5.68 -16.20 -51.67
CA GLU A 655 7.10 -16.37 -52.06
C GLU A 655 8.08 -16.27 -50.89
N ARG A 656 7.62 -16.27 -49.64
CA ARG A 656 8.48 -16.13 -48.45
C ARG A 656 8.30 -17.24 -47.43
N TYR A 657 7.92 -18.43 -47.89
CA TYR A 657 7.92 -19.66 -47.11
C TYR A 657 9.08 -20.55 -47.58
N GLU A 658 10.30 -20.08 -47.36
CA GLU A 658 11.50 -20.89 -47.20
C GLU A 658 12.58 -19.94 -46.65
N GLU A 659 13.24 -20.35 -45.56
CA GLU A 659 14.21 -19.59 -44.73
C GLU A 659 13.65 -18.46 -43.85
N VAL A 660 13.58 -18.70 -42.52
CA VAL A 660 14.49 -18.09 -41.53
C VAL A 660 14.28 -18.79 -40.18
N SER A 661 15.36 -19.38 -39.71
CA SER A 661 15.58 -19.98 -38.39
C SER A 661 15.56 -18.95 -37.25
N GLU A 662 15.27 -19.45 -36.03
CA GLU A 662 15.31 -18.80 -34.71
C GLU A 662 16.11 -17.49 -34.60
N VAL A 663 15.41 -16.39 -34.35
CA VAL A 663 15.97 -15.15 -33.79
C VAL A 663 15.64 -15.13 -32.31
N ASN A 664 16.65 -15.12 -31.46
CA ASN A 664 16.51 -15.06 -30.01
C ASN A 664 15.96 -13.68 -29.59
N ILE A 665 14.74 -13.64 -29.05
CA ILE A 665 13.95 -12.40 -28.85
C ILE A 665 14.54 -11.50 -27.74
N LEU A 666 15.41 -12.06 -26.89
CA LEU A 666 15.92 -11.43 -25.68
C LEU A 666 17.43 -11.12 -25.74
N GLU A 667 18.09 -11.33 -26.88
CA GLU A 667 19.53 -11.10 -27.00
C GLU A 667 19.88 -9.60 -26.85
N GLY A 668 20.70 -9.28 -25.84
CA GLY A 668 21.13 -7.91 -25.54
C GLY A 668 20.12 -7.03 -24.79
N VAL A 669 19.03 -7.61 -24.27
CA VAL A 669 18.04 -6.90 -23.44
C VAL A 669 18.38 -7.06 -21.96
N ASP A 670 18.31 -5.97 -21.20
CA ASP A 670 18.51 -5.99 -19.75
C ASP A 670 17.29 -6.55 -18.99
N LEU A 671 17.46 -6.80 -17.70
CA LEU A 671 16.47 -7.47 -16.84
C LEU A 671 15.13 -6.69 -16.80
N GLU A 672 15.19 -5.36 -16.75
CA GLU A 672 14.02 -4.47 -16.78
C GLU A 672 13.33 -4.48 -18.14
N GLY A 673 14.09 -4.38 -19.24
CA GLY A 673 13.58 -4.44 -20.60
C GLY A 673 12.89 -5.75 -20.92
N ALA A 674 13.43 -6.88 -20.44
CA ALA A 674 12.86 -8.20 -20.64
C ALA A 674 11.53 -8.37 -19.89
N TYR A 675 11.43 -7.89 -18.65
CA TYR A 675 10.16 -7.92 -17.90
C TYR A 675 9.11 -7.06 -18.58
N LYS A 676 9.49 -5.86 -19.00
CA LYS A 676 8.57 -4.92 -19.62
C LYS A 676 7.98 -5.49 -20.92
N LEU A 677 8.80 -6.16 -21.72
CA LEU A 677 8.34 -6.87 -22.92
C LEU A 677 7.30 -7.95 -22.57
N LEU A 678 7.57 -8.75 -21.54
CA LEU A 678 6.65 -9.77 -21.05
C LEU A 678 5.34 -9.15 -20.52
N PHE A 679 5.45 -8.12 -19.69
CA PHE A 679 4.35 -7.41 -19.08
C PHE A 679 3.41 -6.81 -20.14
N ASP A 680 3.96 -6.08 -21.10
CA ASP A 680 3.18 -5.48 -22.19
C ASP A 680 2.50 -6.57 -23.04
N THR A 681 3.20 -7.68 -23.31
CA THR A 681 2.64 -8.82 -24.05
C THR A 681 1.42 -9.43 -23.33
N ILE A 682 1.51 -9.65 -22.03
CA ILE A 682 0.40 -10.20 -21.24
C ILE A 682 -0.76 -9.20 -21.16
N VAL A 683 -0.46 -7.92 -20.89
CA VAL A 683 -1.47 -6.86 -20.78
C VAL A 683 -2.25 -6.70 -22.08
N ASP A 684 -1.57 -6.72 -23.22
CA ASP A 684 -2.21 -6.60 -24.54
C ASP A 684 -3.00 -7.87 -24.89
N LYS A 685 -2.46 -9.06 -24.64
CA LYS A 685 -3.15 -10.33 -24.94
C LYS A 685 -4.45 -10.50 -24.17
N TYR A 686 -4.47 -10.10 -22.89
CA TYR A 686 -5.65 -10.21 -22.03
C TYR A 686 -6.48 -8.92 -21.94
N SER A 687 -6.09 -7.86 -22.65
CA SER A 687 -6.75 -6.54 -22.65
C SER A 687 -6.91 -5.95 -21.25
N PHE A 688 -5.86 -6.05 -20.42
CA PHE A 688 -5.84 -5.47 -19.08
C PHE A 688 -5.60 -3.95 -19.11
N LYS A 689 -5.83 -3.29 -17.98
CA LYS A 689 -5.50 -1.86 -17.85
C LYS A 689 -3.99 -1.71 -17.67
N LYS A 690 -3.38 -0.74 -18.35
CA LYS A 690 -1.92 -0.49 -18.34
C LYS A 690 -1.35 0.06 -17.01
N ASN A 691 -2.16 0.18 -15.96
CA ASN A 691 -1.76 0.76 -14.69
C ASN A 691 -1.60 -0.29 -13.56
N LEU A 692 -1.43 -1.56 -13.94
CA LEU A 692 -1.20 -2.65 -12.99
C LEU A 692 0.26 -2.66 -12.53
N THR A 693 0.49 -3.01 -11.28
CA THR A 693 1.83 -3.39 -10.81
C THR A 693 2.17 -4.83 -11.23
N PRO A 694 3.46 -5.24 -11.24
CA PRO A 694 3.87 -6.63 -11.47
C PRO A 694 3.09 -7.65 -10.62
N ARG A 695 2.98 -7.40 -9.31
CA ARG A 695 2.20 -8.23 -8.38
C ARG A 695 0.69 -8.24 -8.66
N GLU A 696 0.12 -7.10 -9.03
CA GLU A 696 -1.30 -7.04 -9.44
C GLU A 696 -1.56 -7.81 -10.75
N LEU A 697 -0.61 -7.80 -11.69
CA LEU A 697 -0.68 -8.59 -12.92
C LEU A 697 -0.62 -10.10 -12.59
N LEU A 698 0.32 -10.52 -11.75
CA LEU A 698 0.45 -11.91 -11.28
C LEU A 698 -0.84 -12.39 -10.60
N GLU A 699 -1.39 -11.62 -9.66
CA GLU A 699 -2.65 -11.96 -8.97
C GLU A 699 -3.84 -12.05 -9.93
N THR A 700 -3.85 -11.22 -10.97
CA THR A 700 -4.89 -11.26 -12.01
C THR A 700 -4.77 -12.52 -12.88
N ILE A 701 -3.54 -12.94 -13.20
CA ILE A 701 -3.27 -14.18 -13.95
C ILE A 701 -3.52 -15.44 -13.10
N LYS A 702 -3.12 -15.44 -11.82
CA LYS A 702 -3.44 -16.51 -10.84
C LYS A 702 -4.94 -16.79 -10.79
N LYS A 703 -5.78 -15.75 -10.75
CA LYS A 703 -7.25 -15.87 -10.79
C LYS A 703 -7.80 -16.48 -12.08
N LYS A 704 -7.06 -16.38 -13.19
CA LYS A 704 -7.41 -16.95 -14.50
C LYS A 704 -6.91 -18.39 -14.69
N LYS A 705 -6.03 -18.90 -13.80
CA LYS A 705 -5.47 -20.26 -13.83
C LYS A 705 -4.74 -20.59 -15.13
N GLU A 706 -3.89 -19.68 -15.58
CA GLU A 706 -3.10 -19.87 -16.80
C GLU A 706 -1.93 -20.85 -16.55
N PRO A 707 -1.52 -21.66 -17.54
CA PRO A 707 -0.51 -22.71 -17.35
C PRO A 707 0.90 -22.16 -17.09
N PHE A 708 1.15 -20.90 -17.41
CA PHE A 708 2.43 -20.23 -17.19
C PHE A 708 2.51 -19.45 -15.87
N THR A 709 1.50 -19.58 -15.00
CA THR A 709 1.40 -18.80 -13.75
C THR A 709 2.61 -19.00 -12.83
N GLU A 710 3.08 -20.25 -12.65
CA GLU A 710 4.24 -20.57 -11.80
C GLU A 710 5.56 -20.01 -12.38
N MET A 711 5.68 -19.95 -13.71
CA MET A 711 6.81 -19.32 -14.38
C MET A 711 6.77 -17.80 -14.21
N LEU A 712 5.59 -17.19 -14.37
CA LEU A 712 5.39 -15.74 -14.19
C LEU A 712 5.64 -15.31 -12.74
N GLU A 713 5.32 -16.16 -11.76
CA GLU A 713 5.61 -15.93 -10.34
C GLU A 713 7.11 -15.81 -10.11
N GLY A 714 7.90 -16.80 -10.52
CA GLY A 714 9.37 -16.74 -10.38
C GLY A 714 10.01 -15.58 -11.15
N VAL A 715 9.49 -15.23 -12.34
CA VAL A 715 9.97 -14.04 -13.09
C VAL A 715 9.62 -12.75 -12.35
N THR A 716 8.43 -12.66 -11.77
CA THR A 716 7.99 -11.46 -11.03
C THR A 716 8.77 -11.29 -9.73
N GLU A 717 9.07 -12.37 -9.01
CA GLU A 717 9.90 -12.35 -7.81
C GLU A 717 11.32 -11.84 -8.09
N ILE A 718 11.97 -12.38 -9.14
CA ILE A 718 13.33 -11.94 -9.52
C ILE A 718 13.32 -10.49 -10.00
N TYR A 719 12.30 -10.07 -10.77
CA TYR A 719 12.15 -8.67 -11.18
C TYR A 719 11.94 -7.72 -10.00
N GLU A 720 11.06 -8.06 -9.05
CA GLU A 720 10.82 -7.23 -7.87
C GLU A 720 12.08 -7.16 -6.99
N LYS A 721 12.79 -8.28 -6.80
CA LYS A 721 14.07 -8.35 -6.08
C LYS A 721 15.16 -7.48 -6.74
N ALA A 722 15.34 -7.62 -8.05
CA ALA A 722 16.41 -6.93 -8.79
C ALA A 722 16.11 -5.45 -9.05
N VAL A 723 14.89 -5.11 -9.45
CA VAL A 723 14.53 -3.75 -9.93
C VAL A 723 13.94 -2.88 -8.82
N TYR A 724 13.14 -3.44 -7.90
CA TYR A 724 12.59 -2.67 -6.78
C TYR A 724 13.40 -2.84 -5.49
N GLY A 725 13.92 -4.05 -5.25
CA GLY A 725 14.80 -4.36 -4.11
C GLY A 725 16.25 -3.92 -4.32
N ASN A 726 16.66 -3.69 -5.57
CA ASN A 726 18.04 -3.33 -5.93
C ASN A 726 19.07 -4.37 -5.44
N ILE A 727 18.67 -5.64 -5.43
CA ILE A 727 19.48 -6.80 -5.04
C ILE A 727 19.93 -7.52 -6.31
N GLU A 728 21.25 -7.69 -6.49
CA GLU A 728 21.76 -8.46 -7.64
C GLU A 728 21.25 -9.92 -7.60
N PRO A 729 20.76 -10.47 -8.72
CA PRO A 729 20.38 -11.87 -8.81
C PRO A 729 21.55 -12.78 -8.44
N MET A 730 21.28 -13.87 -7.71
CA MET A 730 22.30 -14.87 -7.37
C MET A 730 22.75 -15.65 -8.62
N ASP A 731 23.93 -16.28 -8.58
CA ASP A 731 24.46 -17.07 -9.69
C ASP A 731 23.41 -18.10 -10.21
N GLY A 732 23.00 -17.95 -11.47
CA GLY A 732 22.00 -18.79 -12.14
C GLY A 732 20.55 -18.30 -12.06
N GLU A 733 20.21 -17.32 -11.20
CA GLU A 733 18.87 -16.72 -11.15
C GLU A 733 18.57 -15.91 -12.42
N GLU A 734 19.57 -15.15 -12.92
CA GLU A 734 19.44 -14.35 -14.14
C GLU A 734 19.20 -15.24 -15.38
N GLU A 735 19.93 -16.34 -15.53
CA GLU A 735 19.72 -17.30 -16.62
C GLU A 735 18.35 -17.97 -16.53
N SER A 736 17.90 -18.36 -15.33
CA SER A 736 16.56 -18.89 -15.09
C SER A 736 15.46 -17.88 -15.44
N TYR A 737 15.69 -16.61 -15.11
CA TYR A 737 14.79 -15.50 -15.37
C TYR A 737 14.55 -15.30 -16.88
N PHE A 738 15.62 -15.15 -17.67
CA PHE A 738 15.49 -14.97 -19.12
C PHE A 738 14.87 -16.21 -19.79
N LYS A 739 15.22 -17.42 -19.34
CA LYS A 739 14.64 -18.66 -19.86
C LYS A 739 13.14 -18.74 -19.62
N ARG A 740 12.67 -18.42 -18.40
CA ARG A 740 11.24 -18.42 -18.05
C ARG A 740 10.49 -17.37 -18.85
N ILE A 741 11.05 -16.17 -19.04
CA ILE A 741 10.46 -15.14 -19.91
C ILE A 741 10.31 -15.67 -21.33
N GLU A 742 11.35 -16.29 -21.88
CA GLU A 742 11.31 -16.83 -23.23
C GLU A 742 10.23 -17.91 -23.40
N GLU A 743 10.10 -18.83 -22.43
CA GLU A 743 9.07 -19.87 -22.42
C GLU A 743 7.64 -19.28 -22.38
N ILE A 744 7.42 -18.23 -21.57
CA ILE A 744 6.13 -17.53 -21.53
C ILE A 744 5.85 -16.78 -22.83
N LEU A 745 6.86 -16.13 -23.43
CA LEU A 745 6.69 -15.44 -24.71
C LEU A 745 6.42 -16.44 -25.86
N ARG A 746 7.05 -17.61 -25.85
CA ARG A 746 6.77 -18.71 -26.79
C ARG A 746 5.33 -19.21 -26.66
N TYR A 747 4.81 -19.34 -25.43
CA TYR A 747 3.41 -19.69 -25.18
C TYR A 747 2.42 -18.76 -25.90
N PHE A 748 2.74 -17.46 -26.04
CA PHE A 748 1.87 -16.52 -26.75
C PHE A 748 2.03 -16.51 -28.27
N LYS A 749 3.11 -17.08 -28.80
CA LYS A 749 3.42 -17.18 -30.23
C LYS A 749 2.79 -18.40 -30.91
N GLY A 750 2.41 -19.42 -30.14
CA GLY A 750 1.73 -20.63 -30.64
C GLY A 750 2.66 -21.82 -30.77
#